data_AF-A0A9D5PF80-F1
#
_entry.id   AF-A0A9D5PF80-F1
#
_cell.length_a   1.000
_cell.length_b   1.000
_cell.length_c   1.000
_cell.angle_alpha   90.00
_cell.angle_beta   90.00
_cell.angle_gamma   90.00
#
_symmetry.space_group_name_H-M   'P 1'
#
loop_
_entity.id
_entity.type
_entity.pdbx_description
1 polymer ?
#
loop_
_entity_poly.entity_id
_entity_poly.type
_entity_poly.pdbx_seq_one_letter_code
_entity_poly.pdbx_strand_id
1 'polypeptide(L)'
;MSSCRFRTLGLTGGQDKLKKRSLFMQWYDWLIVLIPTALVFYMGWTAKSYVKGVADFLSMGRVCGRYVMCVADVANALSIIGLVAYIEAQYKAGFALTFWQNIMLPLSILLSLTGYVYFRFRETKAMSIGQFLEMRYSRSLRIFAAALRSISEIFANMIMPAVGARFFIYMLDLPQTFNFCGLQVPTFMVLLLIILAMALALICLGGSLAITITDAIQGMVCYPLVTLFIVYVLWNYPWSSEVVPTMSDRVAGQSFINPYDLASLRDFNLFSLVVAIFVLFIHRGSWIVTSGAKSAHEHKMAGVLGAWRGTFNILLYVVITIAVIVTLNHKNHAEVARTIRLEVSSKVADEIIADKNVRDAVIANIKKIPPHNHTIGVDKPLSHEENLDTPYLQTVHKTLQENNVADANAKYQEFNTLYHQLTLPMVMRNILPGGMMGLFCLLMLLAMLSTDDTRIFSAALTVAQDVVLPLCPRQLSPKEHIMMVRIVALSIGVVFFCGSYFMAQLDYINLFVTIVASMWMGGCGPVIIFGLYSRFGTTQGAWTSLLTGLFLAGLGIFLQRNWADLVYPAMQSWGIVDSVGAVLAAISRPFNPYIVWEMNPVKCPINAYEFYFINMLITLALYCVVSKLTCKEPFNLDRMLHRGKYSLDGEIKTTLSWAPKNILAKLVGITPEYTRGDKFIAWGFFFYSFVYNFVIAFVLVVIWNAFMPWPIEWWGHYFLVVTVVIPGIMTVISMVWFMIGGIIDLRKLFRDLAARKANDLDNGQVEGNMSLADKAELESLDKE
;
A
#
# COMPACT_ATOMS: atom_id res chain seq x y z
N MET A 1 -37.76 21.17 -49.11
CA MET A 1 -37.33 20.12 -50.07
C MET A 1 -35.95 19.66 -49.61
N SER A 2 -35.65 18.44 -49.17
CA SER A 2 -36.32 17.14 -49.28
C SER A 2 -35.82 16.24 -48.12
N SER A 3 -36.77 15.60 -47.46
CA SER A 3 -36.69 14.48 -46.51
C SER A 3 -35.42 13.59 -46.52
N CYS A 4 -34.79 13.43 -45.36
CA CYS A 4 -34.21 12.14 -44.96
C CYS A 4 -34.50 11.89 -43.46
N ARG A 5 -35.54 11.09 -43.18
CA ARG A 5 -35.96 10.63 -41.85
C ARG A 5 -34.96 9.61 -41.31
N PHE A 6 -34.15 9.96 -40.32
CA PHE A 6 -33.57 8.97 -39.41
C PHE A 6 -34.61 8.62 -38.34
N ARG A 7 -35.07 7.37 -38.35
CA ARG A 7 -35.95 6.78 -37.34
C ARG A 7 -35.27 6.88 -35.96
N THR A 8 -35.88 7.64 -35.06
CA THR A 8 -35.78 7.49 -33.62
C THR A 8 -36.19 6.06 -33.23
N LEU A 9 -35.20 5.19 -33.01
CA LEU A 9 -35.40 3.91 -32.34
C LEU A 9 -35.66 4.21 -30.86
N GLY A 10 -36.86 3.86 -30.41
CA GLY A 10 -37.43 4.23 -29.12
C GLY A 10 -36.55 3.86 -27.92
N LEU A 11 -36.18 4.89 -27.16
CA LEU A 11 -35.56 4.83 -25.82
C LEU A 11 -36.56 4.55 -24.69
N THR A 12 -37.59 3.74 -24.95
CA THR A 12 -38.60 3.39 -23.93
C THR A 12 -38.75 1.89 -23.70
N GLY A 13 -38.00 1.04 -24.42
CA GLY A 13 -37.99 -0.43 -24.24
C GLY A 13 -36.75 -1.01 -23.53
N GLY A 14 -35.79 -0.17 -23.14
CA GLY A 14 -34.49 -0.61 -22.59
C GLY A 14 -34.46 -0.82 -21.06
N GLN A 15 -35.38 -0.19 -20.30
CA GLN A 15 -35.34 -0.24 -18.84
C GLN A 15 -35.79 -1.59 -18.25
N ASP A 16 -36.68 -2.33 -18.93
CA ASP A 16 -37.10 -3.66 -18.46
C ASP A 16 -36.10 -4.77 -18.78
N LYS A 17 -35.20 -4.58 -19.77
CA LYS A 17 -34.08 -5.51 -20.00
C LYS A 17 -32.91 -5.30 -19.03
N LEU A 18 -32.79 -4.12 -18.43
CA LEU A 18 -31.80 -3.84 -17.38
C LEU A 18 -32.18 -4.48 -16.02
N LYS A 19 -33.47 -4.72 -15.76
CA LYS A 19 -33.97 -5.40 -14.54
C LYS A 19 -33.63 -6.89 -14.44
N LYS A 20 -33.06 -7.51 -15.50
CA LYS A 20 -32.72 -8.94 -15.55
C LYS A 20 -31.27 -9.22 -15.94
N ARG A 21 -30.35 -8.26 -15.76
CA ARG A 21 -28.93 -8.63 -15.66
C ARG A 21 -28.80 -9.44 -14.38
N SER A 22 -28.48 -10.72 -14.52
CA SER A 22 -28.12 -11.57 -13.39
C SER A 22 -27.00 -10.87 -12.63
N LEU A 23 -27.31 -10.33 -11.45
CA LEU A 23 -26.39 -9.75 -10.46
C LEU A 23 -25.38 -10.78 -9.91
N PHE A 24 -25.45 -12.02 -10.40
CA PHE A 24 -24.61 -13.15 -10.03
C PHE A 24 -23.62 -13.50 -11.14
N MET A 25 -22.44 -13.93 -10.71
CA MET A 25 -21.40 -14.55 -11.55
C MET A 25 -21.99 -15.67 -12.41
N GLN A 26 -21.81 -15.58 -13.72
CA GLN A 26 -22.20 -16.65 -14.64
C GLN A 26 -21.23 -17.83 -14.54
N TRP A 27 -21.61 -19.00 -15.04
CA TRP A 27 -20.75 -20.19 -15.04
C TRP A 27 -19.39 -19.94 -15.74
N TYR A 28 -19.37 -19.14 -16.80
CA TYR A 28 -18.15 -18.79 -17.51
C TYR A 28 -17.29 -17.77 -16.75
N ASP A 29 -17.89 -16.92 -15.91
CA ASP A 29 -17.14 -16.03 -15.02
C ASP A 29 -16.32 -16.85 -14.01
N TRP A 30 -16.89 -17.95 -13.50
CA TRP A 30 -16.18 -18.88 -12.63
C TRP A 30 -15.03 -19.59 -13.34
N LEU A 31 -15.17 -19.95 -14.62
CA LEU A 31 -14.05 -20.51 -15.39
C LEU A 31 -12.90 -19.51 -15.55
N ILE A 32 -13.22 -18.24 -15.79
CA ILE A 32 -12.23 -17.15 -15.86
C ILE A 32 -11.45 -17.06 -14.54
N VAL A 33 -12.11 -17.24 -13.39
CA VAL A 33 -11.44 -17.17 -12.07
C VAL A 33 -10.66 -18.44 -11.74
N LEU A 34 -11.29 -19.61 -11.89
CA LEU A 34 -10.75 -20.88 -11.36
C LEU A 34 -9.59 -21.43 -12.18
N ILE A 35 -9.61 -21.30 -13.52
CA ILE A 35 -8.56 -21.88 -14.38
C ILE A 35 -7.19 -21.20 -14.14
N PRO A 36 -7.07 -19.86 -14.19
CA PRO A 36 -5.79 -19.20 -13.93
C PRO A 36 -5.34 -19.37 -12.47
N THR A 37 -6.27 -19.37 -11.52
CA THR A 37 -5.96 -19.64 -10.11
C THR A 37 -5.37 -21.05 -9.92
N ALA A 38 -5.95 -22.06 -10.55
CA ALA A 38 -5.41 -23.42 -10.52
C ALA A 38 -4.00 -23.50 -11.16
N LEU A 39 -3.75 -22.75 -12.24
CA LEU A 39 -2.42 -22.65 -12.85
C LEU A 39 -1.39 -22.05 -11.87
N VAL A 40 -1.78 -21.04 -11.08
CA VAL A 40 -0.91 -20.44 -10.05
C VAL A 40 -0.50 -21.49 -9.02
N PHE A 41 -1.46 -22.23 -8.45
CA PHE A 41 -1.16 -23.29 -7.48
C PHE A 41 -0.33 -24.43 -8.08
N TYR A 42 -0.65 -24.84 -9.31
CA TYR A 42 0.13 -25.85 -10.02
C TYR A 42 1.60 -25.42 -10.16
N MET A 43 1.84 -24.17 -10.55
CA MET A 43 3.19 -23.65 -10.71
C MET A 43 3.93 -23.52 -9.37
N GLY A 44 3.25 -23.06 -8.31
CA GLY A 44 3.79 -23.08 -6.94
C GLY A 44 4.17 -24.49 -6.47
N TRP A 45 3.36 -25.50 -6.82
CA TRP A 45 3.66 -26.89 -6.50
C TRP A 45 4.90 -27.41 -7.26
N THR A 46 5.04 -27.09 -8.55
CA THR A 46 6.23 -27.46 -9.33
C THR A 46 7.51 -26.78 -8.82
N ALA A 47 7.41 -25.53 -8.34
CA ALA A 47 8.53 -24.78 -7.79
C ALA A 47 9.19 -25.47 -6.57
N LYS A 48 8.42 -26.24 -5.79
CA LYS A 48 8.92 -27.04 -4.66
C LYS A 48 10.09 -27.94 -5.05
N SER A 49 10.07 -28.52 -6.26
CA SER A 49 11.11 -29.43 -6.73
C SER A 49 12.49 -28.75 -6.91
N TYR A 50 12.52 -27.42 -6.98
CA TYR A 50 13.74 -26.63 -7.15
C TYR A 50 14.33 -26.12 -5.82
N VAL A 51 13.66 -26.33 -4.69
CA VAL A 51 14.16 -25.95 -3.37
C VAL A 51 15.17 -26.99 -2.89
N LYS A 52 16.47 -26.73 -3.08
CA LYS A 52 17.57 -27.63 -2.70
C LYS A 52 18.20 -27.25 -1.35
N GLY A 53 18.08 -25.99 -0.92
CA GLY A 53 18.57 -25.50 0.38
C GLY A 53 17.89 -24.22 0.88
N VAL A 54 18.39 -23.68 2.00
CA VAL A 54 17.83 -22.49 2.67
C VAL A 54 17.85 -21.27 1.75
N ALA A 55 18.95 -21.04 1.04
CA ALA A 55 19.09 -19.92 0.10
C ALA A 55 18.03 -19.94 -1.02
N ASP A 56 17.55 -21.11 -1.46
CA ASP A 56 16.47 -21.22 -2.45
C ASP A 56 15.14 -20.79 -1.83
N PHE A 57 14.87 -21.27 -0.61
CA PHE A 57 13.62 -20.98 0.10
C PHE A 57 13.51 -19.51 0.54
N LEU A 58 14.61 -18.88 0.96
CA LEU A 58 14.60 -17.49 1.46
C LEU A 58 14.92 -16.45 0.39
N SER A 59 15.81 -16.76 -0.54
CA SER A 59 16.39 -15.79 -1.49
C SER A 59 16.43 -16.28 -2.93
N MET A 60 15.59 -17.28 -3.28
CA MET A 60 15.44 -17.77 -4.65
C MET A 60 16.77 -18.25 -5.27
N GLY A 61 17.71 -18.68 -4.43
CA GLY A 61 19.04 -19.12 -4.84
C GLY A 61 19.93 -18.01 -5.40
N ARG A 62 19.50 -16.74 -5.27
CA ARG A 62 20.12 -15.54 -5.87
C ARG A 62 20.36 -15.67 -7.38
N VAL A 63 19.38 -16.19 -8.12
CA VAL A 63 19.45 -16.37 -9.58
C VAL A 63 18.38 -15.60 -10.35
N CYS A 64 17.52 -14.83 -9.67
CA CYS A 64 16.45 -14.11 -10.33
C CYS A 64 16.96 -12.98 -11.23
N GLY A 65 16.48 -12.97 -12.47
CA GLY A 65 16.68 -11.87 -13.41
C GLY A 65 15.73 -10.71 -13.14
N ARG A 66 16.05 -9.55 -13.73
CA ARG A 66 15.31 -8.29 -13.53
C ARG A 66 13.83 -8.33 -13.92
N TYR A 67 13.46 -9.09 -14.96
CA TYR A 67 12.08 -9.08 -15.46
C TYR A 67 11.20 -9.96 -14.60
N VAL A 68 11.66 -11.13 -14.16
CA VAL A 68 10.90 -11.93 -13.19
C VAL A 68 10.66 -11.13 -11.90
N MET A 69 11.70 -10.49 -11.36
CA MET A 69 11.55 -9.66 -10.16
C MET A 69 10.57 -8.50 -10.36
N CYS A 70 10.65 -7.81 -11.49
CA CYS A 70 9.77 -6.69 -11.79
C CYS A 70 8.30 -7.13 -11.99
N VAL A 71 8.09 -8.23 -12.72
CA VAL A 71 6.76 -8.74 -13.07
C VAL A 71 6.09 -9.43 -11.87
N ALA A 72 6.86 -10.12 -11.02
CA ALA A 72 6.35 -10.67 -9.78
C ALA A 72 5.73 -9.59 -8.89
N ASP A 73 6.36 -8.43 -8.83
CA ASP A 73 5.89 -7.31 -8.02
C ASP A 73 4.60 -6.65 -8.56
N VAL A 74 4.10 -7.01 -9.76
CA VAL A 74 2.85 -6.44 -10.34
C VAL A 74 1.65 -6.75 -9.44
N ALA A 75 1.42 -8.04 -9.18
CA ALA A 75 0.24 -8.53 -8.49
C ALA A 75 0.20 -8.01 -7.05
N ASN A 76 1.35 -8.07 -6.36
CA ASN A 76 1.53 -7.49 -5.03
C ASN A 76 1.16 -6.01 -5.00
N ALA A 77 1.63 -5.23 -5.97
CA ALA A 77 1.39 -3.80 -5.99
C ALA A 77 -0.05 -3.40 -6.43
N LEU A 78 -0.89 -4.33 -6.90
CA LEU A 78 -2.30 -4.10 -7.23
C LEU A 78 -3.26 -4.29 -6.04
N SER A 79 -2.78 -4.93 -4.96
CA SER A 79 -3.42 -5.11 -3.64
C SER A 79 -4.87 -4.62 -3.47
N ILE A 80 -5.81 -5.49 -3.04
CA ILE A 80 -7.19 -5.06 -2.70
C ILE A 80 -7.17 -3.93 -1.67
N ILE A 81 -6.38 -4.09 -0.60
CA ILE A 81 -6.25 -3.08 0.45
C ILE A 81 -5.78 -1.73 -0.09
N GLY A 82 -4.78 -1.72 -0.98
CA GLY A 82 -4.24 -0.48 -1.54
C GLY A 82 -5.21 0.17 -2.52
N LEU A 83 -5.97 -0.62 -3.28
CA LEU A 83 -7.02 -0.11 -4.15
C LEU A 83 -8.14 0.54 -3.33
N VAL A 84 -8.65 -0.14 -2.29
CA VAL A 84 -9.69 0.40 -1.41
C VAL A 84 -9.18 1.67 -0.72
N ALA A 85 -7.97 1.65 -0.15
CA ALA A 85 -7.36 2.80 0.51
C ALA A 85 -7.14 3.99 -0.44
N TYR A 86 -6.76 3.72 -1.69
CA TYR A 86 -6.60 4.75 -2.71
C TYR A 86 -7.95 5.41 -3.02
N ILE A 87 -8.99 4.62 -3.27
CA ILE A 87 -10.33 5.15 -3.55
C ILE A 87 -10.86 5.90 -2.34
N GLU A 88 -10.68 5.40 -1.12
CA GLU A 88 -11.10 6.08 0.11
C GLU A 88 -10.52 7.50 0.19
N ALA A 89 -9.21 7.64 -0.09
CA ALA A 89 -8.54 8.94 -0.11
C ALA A 89 -9.02 9.83 -1.27
N GLN A 90 -9.11 9.29 -2.48
CA GLN A 90 -9.51 10.05 -3.67
C GLN A 90 -11.00 10.42 -3.67
N TYR A 91 -11.84 9.64 -3.01
CA TYR A 91 -13.25 9.97 -2.80
C TYR A 91 -13.42 11.19 -1.87
N LYS A 92 -12.39 11.52 -1.08
CA LYS A 92 -12.38 12.70 -0.20
C LYS A 92 -11.60 13.89 -0.76
N ALA A 93 -10.49 13.66 -1.47
CA ALA A 93 -9.58 14.72 -1.90
C ALA A 93 -9.48 14.92 -3.43
N GLY A 94 -9.97 13.95 -4.22
CA GLY A 94 -9.77 13.94 -5.66
C GLY A 94 -8.30 13.97 -6.09
N PHE A 95 -8.09 14.29 -7.37
CA PHE A 95 -6.78 14.26 -8.02
C PHE A 95 -5.90 15.48 -7.71
N ALA A 96 -6.47 16.55 -7.17
CA ALA A 96 -5.78 17.81 -6.93
C ALA A 96 -4.53 17.66 -6.06
N LEU A 97 -4.58 16.86 -4.98
CA LEU A 97 -3.40 16.60 -4.15
C LEU A 97 -2.28 15.85 -4.90
N THR A 98 -2.66 14.98 -5.85
CA THR A 98 -1.72 14.18 -6.66
C THR A 98 -0.81 15.08 -7.51
N PHE A 99 -1.30 16.24 -7.95
CA PHE A 99 -0.47 17.21 -8.68
C PHE A 99 0.76 17.63 -7.87
N TRP A 100 0.58 17.99 -6.59
CA TRP A 100 1.68 18.40 -5.72
C TRP A 100 2.57 17.22 -5.31
N GLN A 101 2.02 16.01 -5.23
CA GLN A 101 2.81 14.79 -4.97
C GLN A 101 3.88 14.55 -6.04
N ASN A 102 3.78 15.14 -7.24
CA ASN A 102 4.85 15.07 -8.26
C ASN A 102 6.19 15.64 -7.78
N ILE A 103 6.22 16.46 -6.72
CA ILE A 103 7.48 16.90 -6.08
C ILE A 103 8.27 15.74 -5.46
N MET A 104 7.62 14.60 -5.16
CA MET A 104 8.27 13.39 -4.66
C MET A 104 9.18 12.75 -5.70
N LEU A 105 8.90 12.95 -6.99
CA LEU A 105 9.65 12.33 -8.07
C LEU A 105 11.12 12.79 -8.13
N PRO A 106 11.45 14.09 -8.23
CA PRO A 106 12.84 14.54 -8.24
C PRO A 106 13.57 14.20 -6.93
N LEU A 107 12.88 14.24 -5.78
CA LEU A 107 13.47 13.86 -4.49
C LEU A 107 13.82 12.38 -4.45
N SER A 108 12.93 11.51 -4.94
CA SER A 108 13.18 10.08 -5.05
C SER A 108 14.34 9.75 -5.99
N ILE A 109 14.45 10.49 -7.10
CA ILE A 109 15.58 10.39 -8.03
C ILE A 109 16.87 10.81 -7.30
N LEU A 110 16.89 11.98 -6.66
CA LEU A 110 18.05 12.47 -5.90
C LEU A 110 18.53 11.44 -4.85
N LEU A 111 17.61 10.85 -4.09
CA LEU A 111 17.95 9.84 -3.09
C LEU A 111 18.47 8.54 -3.71
N SER A 112 17.92 8.14 -4.85
CA SER A 112 18.38 6.96 -5.59
C SER A 112 19.78 7.18 -6.18
N LEU A 113 20.06 8.39 -6.66
CA LEU A 113 21.34 8.78 -7.26
C LEU A 113 22.48 8.91 -6.26
N THR A 114 22.18 9.51 -5.12
CA THR A 114 23.14 9.60 -4.02
C THR A 114 23.38 8.24 -3.35
N GLY A 115 22.56 7.23 -3.68
CA GLY A 115 22.55 5.95 -2.99
C GLY A 115 22.23 6.10 -1.51
N TYR A 116 21.46 7.14 -1.15
CA TYR A 116 21.18 7.50 0.24
C TYR A 116 20.62 6.28 0.99
N VAL A 117 21.26 5.99 2.12
CA VAL A 117 21.12 4.79 2.96
C VAL A 117 21.55 3.49 2.29
N TYR A 118 21.00 3.14 1.12
CA TYR A 118 21.23 1.83 0.49
C TYR A 118 22.70 1.55 0.14
N PHE A 119 23.45 2.55 -0.36
CA PHE A 119 24.86 2.38 -0.68
C PHE A 119 25.68 2.09 0.58
N ARG A 120 25.47 2.88 1.64
CA ARG A 120 26.18 2.68 2.92
C ARG A 120 25.75 1.41 3.62
N PHE A 121 24.48 1.04 3.55
CA PHE A 121 24.00 -0.23 4.08
C PHE A 121 24.70 -1.39 3.38
N ARG A 122 24.85 -1.35 2.05
CA ARG A 122 25.63 -2.37 1.32
C ARG A 122 27.10 -2.42 1.73
N GLU A 123 27.74 -1.29 1.99
CA GLU A 123 29.13 -1.26 2.50
C GLU A 123 29.28 -1.98 3.85
N THR A 124 28.21 -2.13 4.65
CA THR A 124 28.25 -2.93 5.88
C THR A 124 28.37 -4.43 5.61
N LYS A 125 28.06 -4.89 4.40
CA LYS A 125 27.93 -6.32 4.04
C LYS A 125 26.89 -7.08 4.90
N ALA A 126 26.02 -6.37 5.63
CA ALA A 126 24.95 -6.98 6.41
C ALA A 126 23.86 -7.57 5.51
N MET A 127 23.41 -8.78 5.83
CA MET A 127 22.31 -9.46 5.13
C MET A 127 20.94 -9.01 5.63
N SER A 128 20.81 -8.56 6.88
CA SER A 128 19.55 -8.06 7.45
C SER A 128 19.75 -6.75 8.22
N ILE A 129 18.64 -6.02 8.43
CA ILE A 129 18.66 -4.87 9.35
C ILE A 129 19.07 -5.33 10.75
N GLY A 130 18.60 -6.50 11.19
CA GLY A 130 18.97 -7.07 12.49
C GLY A 130 20.49 -7.21 12.65
N GLN A 131 21.17 -7.77 11.65
CA GLN A 131 22.62 -7.91 11.66
C GLN A 131 23.33 -6.54 11.71
N PHE A 132 22.86 -5.57 10.92
CA PHE A 132 23.39 -4.20 10.98
C PHE A 132 23.25 -3.59 12.38
N LEU A 133 22.09 -3.75 13.04
CA LEU A 133 21.86 -3.22 14.38
C LEU A 133 22.77 -3.90 15.42
N GLU A 134 23.07 -5.18 15.25
CA GLU A 134 24.03 -5.89 16.12
C GLU A 134 25.45 -5.38 15.92
N MET A 135 25.89 -5.21 14.66
CA MET A 135 27.20 -4.65 14.32
C MET A 135 27.38 -3.21 14.84
N ARG A 136 26.32 -2.41 14.79
CA ARG A 136 26.38 -0.98 15.13
C ARG A 136 26.16 -0.69 16.62
N TYR A 137 25.32 -1.48 17.28
CA TYR A 137 24.82 -1.18 18.63
C TYR A 137 25.00 -2.37 19.58
N SER A 138 24.14 -3.39 19.49
CA SER A 138 24.22 -4.59 20.35
C SER A 138 23.26 -5.70 19.89
N ARG A 139 23.57 -6.94 20.31
CA ARG A 139 22.71 -8.12 20.08
C ARG A 139 21.32 -7.98 20.71
N SER A 140 21.22 -7.41 21.92
CA SER A 140 19.93 -7.18 22.57
C SER A 140 19.07 -6.19 21.80
N LEU A 141 19.68 -5.12 21.25
CA LEU A 141 18.96 -4.17 20.41
C LEU A 141 18.49 -4.83 19.11
N ARG A 142 19.30 -5.68 18.48
CA ARG A 142 18.89 -6.47 17.30
C ARG A 142 17.59 -7.23 17.55
N ILE A 143 17.55 -8.04 18.61
CA ILE A 143 16.40 -8.91 18.91
C ILE A 143 15.15 -8.05 19.18
N PHE A 144 15.29 -7.02 20.01
CA PHE A 144 14.16 -6.13 20.32
C PHE A 144 13.66 -5.36 19.09
N ALA A 145 14.56 -4.74 18.32
CA ALA A 145 14.19 -3.97 17.14
C ALA A 145 13.56 -4.84 16.04
N ALA A 146 14.10 -6.04 15.81
CA ALA A 146 13.53 -6.99 14.86
C ALA A 146 12.15 -7.50 15.31
N ALA A 147 11.97 -7.78 16.60
CA ALA A 147 10.67 -8.14 17.16
C ALA A 147 9.67 -6.98 17.05
N LEU A 148 10.06 -5.76 17.41
CA LEU A 148 9.23 -4.56 17.31
C LEU A 148 8.82 -4.27 15.85
N ARG A 149 9.77 -4.34 14.92
CA ARG A 149 9.49 -4.23 13.48
C ARG A 149 8.45 -5.27 13.06
N SER A 150 8.66 -6.54 13.43
CA SER A 150 7.78 -7.64 13.04
C SER A 150 6.38 -7.49 13.63
N ILE A 151 6.27 -7.09 14.90
CA ILE A 151 4.97 -6.80 15.55
C ILE A 151 4.27 -5.67 14.79
N SER A 152 4.95 -4.55 14.54
CA SER A 152 4.37 -3.43 13.80
C SER A 152 3.90 -3.84 12.40
N GLU A 153 4.69 -4.65 11.69
CA GLU A 153 4.34 -5.19 10.37
C GLU A 153 3.13 -6.16 10.44
N ILE A 154 3.10 -7.07 11.41
CA ILE A 154 1.99 -8.03 11.61
C ILE A 154 0.68 -7.27 11.90
N PHE A 155 0.71 -6.30 12.81
CA PHE A 155 -0.47 -5.52 13.15
C PHE A 155 -0.93 -4.61 12.00
N ALA A 156 0.00 -4.04 11.23
CA ALA A 156 -0.37 -3.20 10.09
C ALA A 156 -1.01 -4.01 8.95
N ASN A 157 -0.57 -5.25 8.75
CA ASN A 157 -1.04 -6.09 7.64
C ASN A 157 -2.20 -7.05 8.03
N MET A 158 -2.51 -7.27 9.31
CA MET A 158 -3.61 -8.16 9.71
C MET A 158 -5.01 -7.69 9.27
N ILE A 159 -5.16 -6.43 8.87
CA ILE A 159 -6.40 -5.89 8.28
C ILE A 159 -6.65 -6.43 6.86
N MET A 160 -5.60 -6.83 6.15
CA MET A 160 -5.68 -7.18 4.72
C MET A 160 -6.62 -8.35 4.45
N PRO A 161 -6.53 -9.49 5.17
CA PRO A 161 -7.41 -10.63 4.92
C PRO A 161 -8.87 -10.30 5.27
N ALA A 162 -9.11 -9.48 6.30
CA ALA A 162 -10.46 -9.01 6.64
C ALA A 162 -11.08 -8.14 5.54
N VAL A 163 -10.31 -7.18 5.00
CA VAL A 163 -10.75 -6.34 3.87
C VAL A 163 -10.99 -7.20 2.63
N GLY A 164 -10.11 -8.16 2.33
CA GLY A 164 -10.29 -9.12 1.24
C GLY A 164 -11.57 -9.94 1.39
N ALA A 165 -11.81 -10.53 2.57
CA ALA A 165 -13.01 -11.32 2.84
C ALA A 165 -14.29 -10.49 2.64
N ARG A 166 -14.39 -9.30 3.27
CA ARG A 166 -15.55 -8.41 3.09
C ARG A 166 -15.72 -7.98 1.64
N PHE A 167 -14.61 -7.67 0.95
CA PHE A 167 -14.64 -7.30 -0.46
C PHE A 167 -15.33 -8.38 -1.30
N PHE A 168 -14.96 -9.65 -1.14
CA PHE A 168 -15.59 -10.74 -1.88
C PHE A 168 -17.04 -11.00 -1.45
N ILE A 169 -17.38 -10.87 -0.16
CA ILE A 169 -18.78 -10.98 0.30
C ILE A 169 -19.67 -9.96 -0.40
N TYR A 170 -19.22 -8.71 -0.48
CA TYR A 170 -20.00 -7.61 -1.05
C TYR A 170 -20.03 -7.70 -2.58
N MET A 171 -18.89 -7.97 -3.22
CA MET A 171 -18.77 -8.06 -4.66
C MET A 171 -19.56 -9.25 -5.23
N LEU A 172 -19.49 -10.42 -4.59
CA LEU A 172 -20.13 -11.66 -5.06
C LEU A 172 -21.55 -11.86 -4.50
N ASP A 173 -22.03 -10.93 -3.67
CA ASP A 173 -23.30 -11.02 -2.95
C ASP A 173 -23.47 -12.28 -2.11
N LEU A 174 -22.41 -12.69 -1.41
CA LEU A 174 -22.50 -13.85 -0.55
C LEU A 174 -23.37 -13.53 0.67
N PRO A 175 -24.15 -14.50 1.18
CA PRO A 175 -24.94 -14.30 2.38
C PRO A 175 -24.01 -14.06 3.58
N GLN A 176 -24.45 -13.32 4.59
CA GLN A 176 -23.64 -13.04 5.79
C GLN A 176 -23.38 -14.31 6.61
N THR A 177 -24.38 -15.19 6.67
CA THR A 177 -24.30 -16.52 7.28
C THR A 177 -24.91 -17.55 6.35
N PHE A 178 -24.44 -18.80 6.45
CA PHE A 178 -25.07 -19.93 5.78
C PHE A 178 -25.18 -21.11 6.74
N ASN A 179 -26.14 -22.00 6.48
CA ASN A 179 -26.33 -23.20 7.28
C ASN A 179 -25.40 -24.31 6.78
N PHE A 180 -24.54 -24.84 7.66
CA PHE A 180 -23.70 -26.00 7.39
C PHE A 180 -23.86 -27.01 8.53
N CYS A 181 -24.30 -28.24 8.21
CA CYS A 181 -24.57 -29.29 9.20
C CYS A 181 -25.48 -28.85 10.37
N GLY A 182 -26.45 -27.97 10.11
CA GLY A 182 -27.37 -27.44 11.13
C GLY A 182 -26.82 -26.27 11.97
N LEU A 183 -25.57 -25.86 11.75
CA LEU A 183 -24.95 -24.69 12.39
C LEU A 183 -24.98 -23.48 11.45
N GLN A 184 -25.30 -22.30 11.97
CA GLN A 184 -25.13 -21.04 11.25
C GLN A 184 -23.66 -20.63 11.30
N VAL A 185 -23.00 -20.65 10.14
CA VAL A 185 -21.58 -20.31 10.00
C VAL A 185 -21.46 -18.93 9.36
N PRO A 186 -20.70 -18.00 9.96
CA PRO A 186 -20.40 -16.71 9.34
C PRO A 186 -19.54 -16.89 8.08
N THR A 187 -20.00 -16.36 6.95
CA THR A 187 -19.29 -16.42 5.67
C THR A 187 -17.94 -15.74 5.75
N PHE A 188 -17.85 -14.64 6.51
CA PHE A 188 -16.61 -13.93 6.79
C PHE A 188 -15.49 -14.84 7.33
N MET A 189 -15.78 -15.68 8.33
CA MET A 189 -14.77 -16.57 8.91
C MET A 189 -14.27 -17.61 7.91
N VAL A 190 -15.19 -18.16 7.10
CA VAL A 190 -14.86 -19.19 6.12
C VAL A 190 -14.00 -18.63 5.00
N LEU A 191 -14.36 -17.47 4.46
CA LEU A 191 -13.56 -16.81 3.43
C LEU A 191 -12.20 -16.39 3.97
N LEU A 192 -12.15 -15.80 5.17
CA LEU A 192 -10.90 -15.45 5.84
C LEU A 192 -9.96 -16.66 5.96
N LEU A 193 -10.50 -17.82 6.38
CA LEU A 193 -9.74 -19.07 6.46
C LEU A 193 -9.25 -19.54 5.09
N ILE A 194 -10.09 -19.48 4.05
CA ILE A 194 -9.74 -19.89 2.68
C ILE A 194 -8.61 -18.99 2.14
N ILE A 195 -8.74 -17.67 2.30
CA ILE A 195 -7.75 -16.68 1.86
C ILE A 195 -6.38 -16.96 2.50
N LEU A 196 -6.35 -17.11 3.83
CA LEU A 196 -5.12 -17.40 4.56
C LEU A 196 -4.55 -18.79 4.21
N ALA A 197 -5.39 -19.81 4.05
CA ALA A 197 -4.95 -21.15 3.67
C ALA A 197 -4.30 -21.16 2.28
N MET A 198 -4.86 -20.41 1.32
CA MET A 198 -4.28 -20.24 -0.02
C MET A 198 -2.90 -19.62 0.04
N ALA A 199 -2.73 -18.50 0.76
CA ALA A 199 -1.44 -17.83 0.92
C ALA A 199 -0.41 -18.72 1.64
N LEU A 200 -0.80 -19.34 2.75
CA LEU A 200 0.06 -20.24 3.53
C LEU A 200 0.47 -21.49 2.75
N ALA A 201 -0.39 -22.00 1.85
CA ALA A 201 -0.05 -23.12 0.99
C ALA A 201 1.13 -22.78 0.08
N LEU A 202 1.12 -21.62 -0.59
CA LEU A 202 2.22 -21.17 -1.46
C LEU A 202 3.52 -20.98 -0.67
N ILE A 203 3.44 -20.35 0.51
CA ILE A 203 4.57 -20.20 1.43
C ILE A 203 5.16 -21.55 1.81
N CYS A 204 4.31 -22.50 2.24
CA CYS A 204 4.74 -23.81 2.69
C CYS A 204 5.37 -24.63 1.56
N LEU A 205 4.91 -24.47 0.31
CA LEU A 205 5.44 -25.20 -0.83
C LEU A 205 6.90 -24.85 -1.12
N GLY A 206 7.27 -23.56 -1.20
CA GLY A 206 8.63 -23.18 -1.60
C GLY A 206 9.15 -21.81 -1.15
N GLY A 207 8.47 -21.14 -0.22
CA GLY A 207 8.92 -19.84 0.31
C GLY A 207 9.02 -18.77 -0.78
N SER A 208 10.03 -17.90 -0.70
CA SER A 208 10.29 -16.83 -1.68
C SER A 208 10.33 -17.32 -3.13
N LEU A 209 10.83 -18.54 -3.34
CA LEU A 209 10.94 -19.12 -4.69
C LEU A 209 9.57 -19.41 -5.29
N ALA A 210 8.70 -20.10 -4.54
CA ALA A 210 7.35 -20.39 -5.00
C ALA A 210 6.57 -19.09 -5.22
N ILE A 211 6.60 -18.18 -4.22
CA ILE A 211 5.90 -16.88 -4.26
C ILE A 211 6.33 -16.08 -5.49
N THR A 212 7.62 -15.94 -5.76
CA THR A 212 8.09 -15.13 -6.89
C THR A 212 7.72 -15.75 -8.24
N ILE A 213 7.76 -17.07 -8.37
CA ILE A 213 7.32 -17.75 -9.61
C ILE A 213 5.82 -17.55 -9.81
N THR A 214 5.01 -17.79 -8.78
CA THR A 214 3.55 -17.61 -8.85
C THR A 214 3.20 -16.18 -9.14
N ASP A 215 3.85 -15.22 -8.48
CA ASP A 215 3.62 -13.80 -8.66
C ASP A 215 4.03 -13.33 -10.05
N ALA A 216 5.12 -13.84 -10.62
CA ALA A 216 5.49 -13.52 -12.00
C ALA A 216 4.39 -13.97 -12.98
N ILE A 217 3.80 -15.16 -12.76
CA ILE A 217 2.68 -15.65 -13.59
C ILE A 217 1.44 -14.78 -13.38
N GLN A 218 1.09 -14.49 -12.13
CA GLN A 218 -0.03 -13.61 -11.79
C GLN A 218 0.14 -12.23 -12.44
N GLY A 219 1.33 -11.63 -12.34
CA GLY A 219 1.65 -10.35 -12.97
C GLY A 219 1.52 -10.38 -14.49
N MET A 220 1.98 -11.45 -15.15
CA MET A 220 1.79 -11.64 -16.60
C MET A 220 0.31 -11.71 -16.98
N VAL A 221 -0.53 -12.35 -16.15
CA VAL A 221 -1.98 -12.42 -16.35
C VAL A 221 -2.64 -11.06 -16.07
N CYS A 222 -2.20 -10.31 -15.07
CA CYS A 222 -2.78 -9.01 -14.71
C CYS A 222 -2.63 -7.95 -15.82
N TYR A 223 -1.53 -7.94 -16.59
CA TYR A 223 -1.30 -6.95 -17.65
C TYR A 223 -2.45 -6.82 -18.67
N PRO A 224 -2.88 -7.89 -19.35
CA PRO A 224 -4.02 -7.82 -20.27
C PRO A 224 -5.35 -7.56 -19.55
N LEU A 225 -5.56 -8.10 -18.33
CA LEU A 225 -6.81 -7.89 -17.57
C LEU A 225 -7.05 -6.41 -17.27
N VAL A 226 -6.03 -5.72 -16.74
CA VAL A 226 -6.10 -4.30 -16.42
C VAL A 226 -6.27 -3.46 -17.67
N THR A 227 -5.59 -3.80 -18.76
CA THR A 227 -5.71 -3.07 -20.04
C THR A 227 -7.15 -3.13 -20.55
N LEU A 228 -7.76 -4.32 -20.54
CA LEU A 228 -9.17 -4.51 -20.92
C LEU A 228 -10.11 -3.72 -19.99
N PHE A 229 -9.82 -3.72 -18.69
CA PHE A 229 -10.62 -3.01 -17.70
C PHE A 229 -10.56 -1.48 -17.90
N ILE A 230 -9.36 -0.92 -18.15
CA ILE A 230 -9.17 0.50 -18.44
C ILE A 230 -9.97 0.91 -19.67
N VAL A 231 -9.87 0.14 -20.77
CA VAL A 231 -10.63 0.43 -22.00
C VAL A 231 -12.13 0.38 -21.73
N TYR A 232 -12.60 -0.62 -20.97
CA TYR A 232 -14.01 -0.74 -20.60
C TYR A 232 -14.51 0.48 -19.81
N VAL A 233 -13.79 0.91 -18.78
CA VAL A 233 -14.20 2.04 -17.96
C VAL A 233 -14.21 3.35 -18.76
N LEU A 234 -13.14 3.63 -19.50
CA LEU A 234 -13.05 4.86 -20.29
C LEU A 234 -14.11 4.93 -21.40
N TRP A 235 -14.58 3.79 -21.89
CA TRP A 235 -15.68 3.72 -22.84
C TRP A 235 -17.05 4.03 -22.20
N ASN A 236 -17.28 3.61 -20.95
CA ASN A 236 -18.57 3.76 -20.27
C ASN A 236 -18.71 5.08 -19.49
N TYR A 237 -17.61 5.76 -19.18
CA TYR A 237 -17.61 7.01 -18.42
C TYR A 237 -16.95 8.14 -19.24
N PRO A 238 -17.72 8.88 -20.04
CA PRO A 238 -17.17 9.90 -20.93
C PRO A 238 -16.55 11.06 -20.14
N TRP A 239 -15.31 11.42 -20.50
CA TRP A 239 -14.51 12.37 -19.72
C TRP A 239 -15.13 13.77 -19.63
N SER A 240 -15.53 14.34 -20.76
CA SER A 240 -15.97 15.75 -20.83
C SER A 240 -17.40 15.97 -20.33
N SER A 241 -18.28 14.96 -20.46
CA SER A 241 -19.70 15.12 -20.13
C SER A 241 -20.07 14.59 -18.75
N GLU A 242 -19.33 13.62 -18.19
CA GLU A 242 -19.63 13.07 -16.86
C GLU A 242 -18.46 13.27 -15.89
N VAL A 243 -17.23 12.88 -16.26
CA VAL A 243 -16.09 12.87 -15.32
C VAL A 243 -15.72 14.28 -14.86
N VAL A 244 -15.38 15.18 -15.79
CA VAL A 244 -14.96 16.55 -15.44
C VAL A 244 -16.07 17.29 -14.68
N PRO A 245 -17.34 17.31 -15.13
CA PRO A 245 -18.40 17.98 -14.38
C PRO A 245 -18.54 17.44 -12.95
N THR A 246 -18.56 16.12 -12.74
CA THR A 246 -18.69 15.54 -11.41
C THR A 246 -17.50 15.86 -10.50
N MET A 247 -16.28 15.88 -11.06
CA MET A 247 -15.07 16.20 -10.30
C MET A 247 -14.93 17.71 -10.03
N SER A 248 -15.47 18.56 -10.90
CA SER A 248 -15.51 20.02 -10.72
C SER A 248 -16.53 20.47 -9.69
N ASP A 249 -17.56 19.65 -9.41
CA ASP A 249 -18.68 19.99 -8.55
C ASP A 249 -18.31 19.90 -7.06
N ARG A 250 -17.51 20.86 -6.62
CA ARG A 250 -16.99 20.98 -5.26
C ARG A 250 -17.04 22.42 -4.76
N VAL A 251 -17.29 22.58 -3.46
CA VAL A 251 -17.14 23.87 -2.79
C VAL A 251 -15.69 24.35 -2.78
N ALA A 252 -15.50 25.66 -2.63
CA ALA A 252 -14.17 26.26 -2.49
C ALA A 252 -13.40 25.66 -1.30
N GLY A 253 -12.10 25.49 -1.48
CA GLY A 253 -11.16 24.88 -0.53
C GLY A 253 -11.11 23.35 -0.59
N GLN A 254 -11.97 22.70 -1.38
CA GLN A 254 -12.12 21.24 -1.45
C GLN A 254 -12.17 20.72 -2.89
N SER A 255 -11.50 21.40 -3.82
CA SER A 255 -11.53 21.02 -5.23
C SER A 255 -10.87 19.67 -5.47
N PHE A 256 -11.48 18.85 -6.32
CA PHE A 256 -10.90 17.56 -6.71
C PHE A 256 -9.93 17.66 -7.88
N ILE A 257 -9.92 18.79 -8.60
CA ILE A 257 -9.10 18.96 -9.80
C ILE A 257 -8.32 20.28 -9.82
N ASN A 258 -8.68 21.29 -9.04
CA ASN A 258 -7.84 22.48 -8.92
C ASN A 258 -6.82 22.25 -7.79
N PRO A 259 -5.51 22.05 -8.10
CA PRO A 259 -4.51 21.79 -7.08
C PRO A 259 -4.24 22.97 -6.14
N TYR A 260 -4.69 24.18 -6.48
CA TYR A 260 -4.51 25.36 -5.64
C TYR A 260 -5.67 25.59 -4.66
N ASP A 261 -6.73 24.76 -4.73
CA ASP A 261 -7.95 24.93 -3.94
C ASP A 261 -8.18 23.76 -2.97
N LEU A 262 -7.21 23.57 -2.05
CA LEU A 262 -7.12 22.42 -1.14
C LEU A 262 -7.10 22.81 0.35
N ALA A 263 -7.28 24.09 0.66
CA ALA A 263 -7.09 24.65 1.99
C ALA A 263 -8.00 24.02 3.06
N SER A 264 -9.18 23.53 2.67
CA SER A 264 -10.19 22.99 3.59
C SER A 264 -10.25 21.46 3.58
N LEU A 265 -9.31 20.78 2.92
CA LEU A 265 -9.14 19.34 3.06
C LEU A 265 -8.48 19.01 4.40
N ARG A 266 -9.04 18.06 5.15
CA ARG A 266 -8.55 17.70 6.49
C ARG A 266 -7.56 16.53 6.47
N ASP A 267 -8.03 15.30 6.23
CA ASP A 267 -7.23 14.09 6.40
C ASP A 267 -6.18 13.86 5.28
N PHE A 268 -6.50 14.29 4.05
CA PHE A 268 -5.67 14.11 2.86
C PHE A 268 -5.40 15.47 2.21
N ASN A 269 -4.46 16.23 2.79
CA ASN A 269 -4.14 17.60 2.39
C ASN A 269 -2.64 17.83 2.19
N LEU A 270 -2.21 19.08 1.98
CA LEU A 270 -0.80 19.42 1.77
C LEU A 270 0.11 19.07 2.95
N PHE A 271 -0.39 19.02 4.19
CA PHE A 271 0.40 18.57 5.32
C PHE A 271 0.72 17.06 5.22
N SER A 272 -0.21 16.24 4.75
CA SER A 272 0.07 14.81 4.49
C SER A 272 1.23 14.62 3.48
N LEU A 273 1.35 15.54 2.50
CA LEU A 273 2.51 15.58 1.59
C LEU A 273 3.79 15.93 2.33
N VAL A 274 3.78 16.92 3.24
CA VAL A 274 4.94 17.26 4.09
C VAL A 274 5.40 16.03 4.89
N VAL A 275 4.47 15.31 5.50
CA VAL A 275 4.77 14.05 6.20
C VAL A 275 5.39 13.03 5.25
N ALA A 276 4.82 12.84 4.05
CA ALA A 276 5.38 11.93 3.04
C ALA A 276 6.81 12.33 2.62
N ILE A 277 7.10 13.63 2.44
CA ILE A 277 8.47 14.12 2.17
C ILE A 277 9.39 13.72 3.32
N PHE A 278 8.98 13.99 4.56
CA PHE A 278 9.80 13.71 5.72
C PHE A 278 10.09 12.20 5.87
N VAL A 279 9.09 11.36 5.67
CA VAL A 279 9.20 9.90 5.66
C VAL A 279 10.16 9.43 4.56
N LEU A 280 10.10 10.01 3.36
CA LEU A 280 10.95 9.65 2.23
C LEU A 280 12.45 9.74 2.58
N PHE A 281 12.83 10.73 3.40
CA PHE A 281 14.21 10.87 3.90
C PHE A 281 14.44 10.03 5.16
N ILE A 282 13.66 10.26 6.22
CA ILE A 282 13.93 9.69 7.55
C ILE A 282 13.81 8.16 7.58
N HIS A 283 12.92 7.61 6.76
CA HIS A 283 12.68 6.18 6.70
C HIS A 283 13.27 5.51 5.48
N ARG A 284 14.18 6.19 4.76
CA ARG A 284 14.97 5.54 3.71
C ARG A 284 15.74 4.39 4.36
N GLY A 285 15.33 3.16 4.08
CA GLY A 285 15.97 1.95 4.60
C GLY A 285 15.36 1.32 5.85
N SER A 286 14.29 1.88 6.42
CA SER A 286 13.60 1.29 7.59
C SER A 286 12.96 -0.07 7.35
N TRP A 287 12.79 -0.43 6.08
CA TRP A 287 12.16 -1.67 5.63
C TRP A 287 13.05 -2.51 4.70
N ILE A 288 14.38 -2.31 4.70
CA ILE A 288 15.32 -3.14 3.91
C ILE A 288 15.10 -4.63 4.18
N VAL A 289 15.10 -5.41 3.10
CA VAL A 289 15.01 -6.88 3.06
C VAL A 289 16.07 -7.45 2.11
N THR A 290 16.38 -8.74 2.24
CA THR A 290 17.33 -9.44 1.37
C THR A 290 16.82 -9.55 -0.08
N SER A 291 17.73 -9.46 -1.04
CA SER A 291 17.42 -9.58 -2.48
C SER A 291 17.82 -10.95 -3.02
N GLY A 292 16.94 -11.59 -3.79
CA GLY A 292 17.27 -12.79 -4.56
C GLY A 292 17.73 -12.52 -5.99
N ALA A 293 18.13 -11.28 -6.30
CA ALA A 293 18.66 -10.91 -7.60
C ALA A 293 19.98 -11.63 -7.92
N LYS A 294 20.18 -11.95 -9.19
CA LYS A 294 21.41 -12.58 -9.71
C LYS A 294 22.65 -11.72 -9.55
N SER A 295 22.51 -10.40 -9.62
CA SER A 295 23.60 -9.45 -9.41
C SER A 295 23.08 -8.10 -8.89
N ALA A 296 23.99 -7.26 -8.41
CA ALA A 296 23.66 -5.90 -8.00
C ALA A 296 23.08 -5.06 -9.16
N HIS A 297 23.59 -5.27 -10.39
CA HIS A 297 23.08 -4.62 -11.60
C HIS A 297 21.66 -5.12 -11.94
N GLU A 298 21.41 -6.43 -11.90
CA GLU A 298 20.05 -6.97 -12.14
C GLU A 298 19.04 -6.43 -11.13
N HIS A 299 19.41 -6.34 -9.85
CA HIS A 299 18.55 -5.75 -8.83
C HIS A 299 18.23 -4.29 -9.12
N LYS A 300 19.25 -3.50 -9.51
CA LYS A 300 19.07 -2.09 -9.85
C LYS A 300 18.16 -1.93 -11.07
N MET A 301 18.38 -2.71 -12.11
CA MET A 301 17.55 -2.68 -13.32
C MET A 301 16.12 -3.14 -13.05
N ALA A 302 15.91 -4.12 -12.16
CA ALA A 302 14.59 -4.50 -11.69
C ALA A 302 13.87 -3.33 -11.00
N GLY A 303 14.60 -2.53 -10.20
CA GLY A 303 14.06 -1.32 -9.58
C GLY A 303 13.63 -0.25 -10.59
N VAL A 304 14.44 0.01 -11.62
CA VAL A 304 14.08 0.95 -12.71
C VAL A 304 12.84 0.46 -13.46
N LEU A 305 12.80 -0.81 -13.81
CA LEU A 305 11.66 -1.44 -14.48
C LEU A 305 10.40 -1.43 -13.59
N GLY A 306 10.56 -1.69 -12.28
CA GLY A 306 9.48 -1.62 -11.29
C GLY A 306 8.92 -0.21 -11.14
N ALA A 307 9.76 0.81 -11.14
CA ALA A 307 9.33 2.21 -11.11
C ALA A 307 8.57 2.60 -12.38
N TRP A 308 9.03 2.16 -13.56
CA TRP A 308 8.31 2.33 -14.83
C TRP A 308 6.94 1.65 -14.76
N ARG A 309 6.91 0.38 -14.33
CA ARG A 309 5.70 -0.42 -14.13
C ARG A 309 4.71 0.24 -13.18
N GLY A 310 5.15 0.94 -12.13
CA GLY A 310 4.26 1.58 -11.16
C GLY A 310 3.18 2.48 -11.78
N THR A 311 3.45 3.07 -12.95
CA THR A 311 2.48 3.87 -13.71
C THR A 311 1.23 3.09 -14.13
N PHE A 312 1.39 1.80 -14.42
CA PHE A 312 0.30 0.91 -14.82
C PHE A 312 -0.69 0.65 -13.67
N ASN A 313 -0.17 0.41 -12.46
CA ASN A 313 -1.01 0.18 -11.27
C ASN A 313 -1.81 1.43 -10.91
N ILE A 314 -1.17 2.60 -10.94
CA ILE A 314 -1.82 3.87 -10.63
C ILE A 314 -2.96 4.16 -11.62
N LEU A 315 -2.79 3.85 -12.90
CA LEU A 315 -3.84 4.08 -13.89
C LEU A 315 -5.09 3.23 -13.61
N LEU A 316 -4.94 1.94 -13.26
CA LEU A 316 -6.08 1.10 -12.89
C LEU A 316 -6.83 1.73 -11.70
N TYR A 317 -6.10 2.17 -10.68
CA TYR A 317 -6.69 2.79 -9.50
C TYR A 317 -7.45 4.07 -9.87
N VAL A 318 -6.87 4.92 -10.72
CA VAL A 318 -7.50 6.16 -11.21
C VAL A 318 -8.80 5.86 -11.96
N VAL A 319 -8.82 4.91 -12.90
CA VAL A 319 -10.04 4.62 -13.66
C VAL A 319 -11.14 4.02 -12.79
N ILE A 320 -10.80 3.14 -11.84
CA ILE A 320 -11.78 2.60 -10.89
C ILE A 320 -12.33 3.72 -10.00
N THR A 321 -11.47 4.62 -9.49
CA THR A 321 -11.89 5.80 -8.72
C THR A 321 -12.88 6.65 -9.52
N ILE A 322 -12.62 6.90 -10.81
CA ILE A 322 -13.54 7.65 -11.68
C ILE A 322 -14.88 6.94 -11.79
N ALA A 323 -14.87 5.63 -12.07
CA ALA A 323 -16.10 4.85 -12.17
C ALA A 323 -16.92 4.93 -10.87
N VAL A 324 -16.27 4.83 -9.70
CA VAL A 324 -16.91 4.96 -8.39
C VAL A 324 -17.50 6.35 -8.16
N ILE A 325 -16.68 7.41 -8.29
CA ILE A 325 -17.12 8.78 -8.01
C ILE A 325 -18.24 9.21 -8.96
N VAL A 326 -18.11 8.93 -10.26
CA VAL A 326 -19.11 9.34 -11.26
C VAL A 326 -20.41 8.57 -11.07
N THR A 327 -20.36 7.25 -10.84
CA THR A 327 -21.57 6.45 -10.60
C THR A 327 -22.35 6.94 -9.38
N LEU A 328 -21.66 7.36 -8.32
CA LEU A 328 -22.33 7.75 -7.08
C LEU A 328 -22.84 9.19 -7.07
N ASN A 329 -22.32 10.06 -7.93
CA ASN A 329 -22.59 11.50 -7.84
C ASN A 329 -23.19 12.11 -9.11
N HIS A 330 -22.99 11.52 -10.29
CA HIS A 330 -23.54 12.07 -11.53
C HIS A 330 -25.03 11.71 -11.69
N LYS A 331 -25.84 12.68 -12.12
CA LYS A 331 -27.30 12.57 -12.23
C LYS A 331 -27.77 11.38 -13.09
N ASN A 332 -27.04 11.04 -14.16
CA ASN A 332 -27.38 9.92 -15.04
C ASN A 332 -27.40 8.56 -14.32
N HIS A 333 -26.69 8.46 -13.19
CA HIS A 333 -26.54 7.23 -12.43
C HIS A 333 -27.36 7.22 -11.13
N ALA A 334 -28.23 8.21 -10.89
CA ALA A 334 -28.88 8.42 -9.59
C ALA A 334 -29.65 7.22 -9.03
N GLU A 335 -30.33 6.45 -9.89
CA GLU A 335 -31.04 5.23 -9.49
C GLU A 335 -30.09 4.09 -9.10
N VAL A 336 -29.02 3.92 -9.87
CA VAL A 336 -27.98 2.93 -9.59
C VAL A 336 -27.24 3.32 -8.30
N ALA A 337 -26.91 4.59 -8.14
CA ALA A 337 -26.30 5.15 -6.95
C ALA A 337 -27.16 4.90 -5.71
N ARG A 338 -28.48 5.16 -5.78
CA ARG A 338 -29.40 4.86 -4.69
C ARG A 338 -29.40 3.36 -4.34
N THR A 339 -29.44 2.49 -5.34
CA THR A 339 -29.41 1.04 -5.12
C THR A 339 -28.14 0.64 -4.38
N ILE A 340 -26.98 1.11 -4.83
CA ILE A 340 -25.69 0.87 -4.18
C ILE A 340 -25.69 1.37 -2.74
N ARG A 341 -26.14 2.60 -2.48
CA ARG A 341 -26.21 3.18 -1.13
C ARG A 341 -27.11 2.38 -0.20
N LEU A 342 -28.27 1.94 -0.68
CA LEU A 342 -29.18 1.10 0.11
C LEU A 342 -28.56 -0.25 0.43
N GLU A 343 -27.95 -0.92 -0.55
CA GLU A 343 -27.35 -2.24 -0.35
C GLU A 343 -26.15 -2.17 0.60
N VAL A 344 -25.22 -1.22 0.39
CA VAL A 344 -24.05 -1.08 1.27
C VAL A 344 -24.48 -0.69 2.69
N SER A 345 -25.40 0.27 2.85
CA SER A 345 -25.90 0.67 4.16
C SER A 345 -26.62 -0.48 4.88
N SER A 346 -27.44 -1.26 4.16
CA SER A 346 -28.15 -2.40 4.76
C SER A 346 -27.17 -3.48 5.20
N LYS A 347 -26.22 -3.85 4.34
CA LYS A 347 -25.24 -4.90 4.68
C LYS A 347 -24.31 -4.50 5.83
N VAL A 348 -23.87 -3.23 5.87
CA VAL A 348 -23.05 -2.73 6.98
C VAL A 348 -23.87 -2.69 8.27
N ALA A 349 -25.14 -2.27 8.22
CA ALA A 349 -26.03 -2.31 9.38
C ALA A 349 -26.22 -3.76 9.89
N ASP A 350 -26.38 -4.73 8.99
CA ASP A 350 -26.44 -6.16 9.32
C ASP A 350 -25.20 -6.69 10.03
N GLU A 351 -24.02 -6.16 9.68
CA GLU A 351 -22.76 -6.58 10.28
C GLU A 351 -22.53 -5.97 11.68
N ILE A 352 -22.78 -4.67 11.85
CA ILE A 352 -22.34 -3.96 13.06
C ILE A 352 -23.44 -3.80 14.13
N ILE A 353 -24.71 -3.82 13.74
CA ILE A 353 -25.83 -3.58 14.66
C ILE A 353 -26.41 -4.93 15.09
N ALA A 354 -26.19 -5.32 16.33
CA ALA A 354 -26.65 -6.62 16.84
C ALA A 354 -28.18 -6.71 17.01
N ASP A 355 -28.83 -5.62 17.42
CA ASP A 355 -30.28 -5.58 17.62
C ASP A 355 -31.03 -5.54 16.29
N LYS A 356 -31.87 -6.56 16.06
CA LYS A 356 -32.68 -6.68 14.85
C LYS A 356 -33.69 -5.54 14.68
N ASN A 357 -34.32 -5.06 15.75
CA ASN A 357 -35.32 -4.00 15.65
C ASN A 357 -34.68 -2.69 15.21
N VAL A 358 -33.48 -2.40 15.73
CA VAL A 358 -32.70 -1.22 15.34
C VAL A 358 -32.24 -1.35 13.88
N ARG A 359 -31.78 -2.53 13.46
CA ARG A 359 -31.44 -2.80 12.05
C ARG A 359 -32.64 -2.57 11.12
N ASP A 360 -33.78 -3.16 11.45
CA ASP A 360 -35.00 -3.05 10.66
C ASP A 360 -35.45 -1.58 10.58
N ALA A 361 -35.32 -0.81 11.67
CA ALA A 361 -35.59 0.62 11.69
C ALA A 361 -34.62 1.42 10.80
N VAL A 362 -33.31 1.14 10.87
CA VAL A 362 -32.30 1.74 10.00
C VAL A 362 -32.65 1.49 8.53
N ILE A 363 -32.89 0.23 8.17
CA ILE A 363 -33.22 -0.19 6.80
C ILE A 363 -34.52 0.48 6.33
N ALA A 364 -35.54 0.55 7.19
CA ALA A 364 -36.80 1.22 6.86
C ALA A 364 -36.62 2.73 6.63
N ASN A 365 -35.77 3.39 7.42
CA ASN A 365 -35.53 4.82 7.31
C ASN A 365 -34.68 5.18 6.08
N ILE A 366 -33.60 4.44 5.79
CA ILE A 366 -32.78 4.70 4.59
C ILE A 366 -33.56 4.45 3.29
N LYS A 367 -34.50 3.48 3.27
CA LYS A 367 -35.35 3.20 2.09
C LYS A 367 -36.22 4.39 1.69
N LYS A 368 -36.56 5.28 2.63
CA LYS A 368 -37.35 6.50 2.39
C LYS A 368 -36.56 7.57 1.64
N ILE A 369 -35.22 7.46 1.60
CA ILE A 369 -34.37 8.42 0.89
C ILE A 369 -34.59 8.22 -0.62
N PRO A 370 -35.04 9.25 -1.35
CA PRO A 370 -35.25 9.16 -2.79
C PRO A 370 -33.91 9.15 -3.55
N PRO A 371 -33.91 8.78 -4.84
CA PRO A 371 -32.76 9.01 -5.71
C PRO A 371 -32.39 10.49 -5.69
N HIS A 372 -31.09 10.80 -5.72
CA HIS A 372 -30.67 12.19 -5.77
C HIS A 372 -31.07 12.83 -7.11
N ASN A 373 -31.41 14.11 -7.09
CA ASN A 373 -31.71 14.90 -8.30
C ASN A 373 -30.70 16.05 -8.51
N HIS A 374 -29.51 15.89 -7.93
CA HIS A 374 -28.43 16.88 -7.99
C HIS A 374 -28.03 17.19 -9.43
N THR A 375 -28.11 18.46 -9.79
CA THR A 375 -27.84 19.01 -11.12
C THR A 375 -26.66 19.96 -11.04
N ILE A 376 -25.52 19.49 -11.54
CA ILE A 376 -24.24 20.21 -11.51
C ILE A 376 -24.37 21.57 -12.20
N GLY A 377 -23.86 22.62 -11.56
CA GLY A 377 -23.93 24.00 -12.04
C GLY A 377 -25.26 24.71 -11.76
N VAL A 378 -26.26 24.01 -11.22
CA VAL A 378 -27.55 24.58 -10.77
C VAL A 378 -27.68 24.48 -9.26
N ASP A 379 -27.48 23.28 -8.72
CA ASP A 379 -27.54 23.02 -7.28
C ASP A 379 -26.23 23.42 -6.58
N LYS A 380 -26.28 23.59 -5.26
CA LYS A 380 -25.10 23.93 -4.44
C LYS A 380 -24.03 22.83 -4.59
N PRO A 381 -22.76 23.16 -4.92
CA PRO A 381 -21.69 22.18 -5.05
C PRO A 381 -21.49 21.36 -3.78
N LEU A 382 -21.01 20.13 -3.96
CA LEU A 382 -20.83 19.18 -2.86
C LEU A 382 -19.61 19.56 -1.98
N SER A 383 -19.71 19.26 -0.68
CA SER A 383 -18.60 19.40 0.27
C SER A 383 -18.34 18.08 1.01
N HIS A 384 -17.26 18.03 1.77
CA HIS A 384 -16.95 16.91 2.66
C HIS A 384 -18.06 16.65 3.68
N GLU A 385 -18.66 17.73 4.22
CA GLU A 385 -19.69 17.67 5.26
C GLU A 385 -21.09 17.42 4.66
N GLU A 386 -21.39 18.06 3.53
CA GLU A 386 -22.67 18.01 2.83
C GLU A 386 -22.49 17.44 1.42
N ASN A 387 -22.72 16.14 1.27
CA ASN A 387 -22.70 15.45 -0.02
C ASN A 387 -23.85 14.44 -0.15
N LEU A 388 -23.87 13.69 -1.26
CA LEU A 388 -24.95 12.77 -1.59
C LEU A 388 -24.96 11.49 -0.74
N ASP A 389 -23.90 11.20 0.02
CA ASP A 389 -23.86 10.12 1.02
C ASP A 389 -24.36 10.60 2.40
N THR A 390 -24.23 11.90 2.69
CA THR A 390 -24.62 12.50 3.97
C THR A 390 -26.03 12.13 4.45
N PRO A 391 -27.09 12.14 3.60
CA PRO A 391 -28.43 11.73 4.03
C PRO A 391 -28.51 10.31 4.58
N TYR A 392 -27.75 9.38 4.02
CA TYR A 392 -27.72 7.99 4.47
C TYR A 392 -26.98 7.87 5.80
N LEU A 393 -25.79 8.48 5.88
CA LEU A 393 -24.96 8.48 7.09
C LEU A 393 -25.69 9.13 8.28
N GLN A 394 -26.27 10.31 8.08
CA GLN A 394 -27.03 11.02 9.12
C GLN A 394 -28.28 10.24 9.54
N THR A 395 -29.00 9.61 8.59
CA THR A 395 -30.17 8.79 8.91
C THR A 395 -29.79 7.61 9.81
N VAL A 396 -28.65 6.96 9.54
CA VAL A 396 -28.15 5.87 10.38
C VAL A 396 -27.76 6.40 11.77
N HIS A 397 -26.96 7.47 11.85
CA HIS A 397 -26.53 8.05 13.12
C HIS A 397 -27.72 8.45 13.99
N LYS A 398 -28.69 9.15 13.40
CA LYS A 398 -29.92 9.57 14.07
C LYS A 398 -30.73 8.37 14.55
N THR A 399 -30.88 7.34 13.71
CA THR A 399 -31.65 6.14 14.10
C THR A 399 -30.97 5.41 15.28
N LEU A 400 -29.64 5.34 15.31
CA LEU A 400 -28.90 4.77 16.44
C LEU A 400 -29.13 5.57 17.73
N GLN A 401 -29.13 6.90 17.64
CA GLN A 401 -29.38 7.79 18.79
C GLN A 401 -30.82 7.69 19.30
N GLU A 402 -31.82 7.73 18.41
CA GLU A 402 -33.24 7.65 18.78
C GLU A 402 -33.62 6.30 19.42
N ASN A 403 -32.92 5.22 19.07
CA ASN A 403 -33.10 3.91 19.67
C ASN A 403 -32.23 3.68 20.92
N ASN A 404 -31.55 4.72 21.43
CA ASN A 404 -30.67 4.65 22.62
C ASN A 404 -29.64 3.51 22.55
N VAL A 405 -29.06 3.28 21.37
CA VAL A 405 -28.01 2.28 21.20
C VAL A 405 -26.80 2.69 22.03
N ALA A 406 -26.31 1.79 22.89
CA ALA A 406 -25.06 1.99 23.60
C ALA A 406 -23.91 2.25 22.59
N ASP A 407 -23.04 3.21 22.90
CA ASP A 407 -21.91 3.57 22.04
C ASP A 407 -22.31 3.97 20.61
N ALA A 408 -23.47 4.64 20.46
CA ALA A 408 -24.00 5.05 19.16
C ALA A 408 -22.98 5.81 18.27
N ASN A 409 -22.11 6.62 18.86
CA ASN A 409 -21.08 7.35 18.12
C ASN A 409 -19.99 6.44 17.55
N ALA A 410 -19.56 5.43 18.31
CA ALA A 410 -18.55 4.48 17.82
C ALA A 410 -19.16 3.50 16.80
N LYS A 411 -20.39 3.04 17.02
CA LYS A 411 -21.15 2.28 16.02
C LYS A 411 -21.31 3.08 14.72
N TYR A 412 -21.60 4.37 14.82
CA TYR A 412 -21.65 5.25 13.65
C TYR A 412 -20.28 5.43 12.98
N GLN A 413 -19.19 5.57 13.75
CA GLN A 413 -17.84 5.66 13.20
C GLN A 413 -17.45 4.38 12.42
N GLU A 414 -17.75 3.21 13.00
CA GLU A 414 -17.55 1.91 12.36
C GLU A 414 -18.42 1.78 11.09
N PHE A 415 -19.69 2.17 11.17
CA PHE A 415 -20.60 2.21 10.02
C PHE A 415 -20.02 3.06 8.88
N ASN A 416 -19.63 4.29 9.20
CA ASN A 416 -19.12 5.25 8.23
C ASN A 416 -17.84 4.73 7.56
N THR A 417 -16.95 4.11 8.32
CA THR A 417 -15.71 3.53 7.81
C THR A 417 -15.99 2.37 6.86
N LEU A 418 -16.80 1.39 7.30
CA LEU A 418 -17.17 0.23 6.47
C LEU A 418 -17.97 0.63 5.24
N TYR A 419 -18.87 1.61 5.35
CA TYR A 419 -19.63 2.15 4.22
C TYR A 419 -18.68 2.58 3.09
N HIS A 420 -17.67 3.38 3.40
CA HIS A 420 -16.73 3.87 2.38
C HIS A 420 -15.81 2.75 1.85
N GLN A 421 -15.30 1.88 2.72
CA GLN A 421 -14.41 0.77 2.30
C GLN A 421 -15.13 -0.26 1.41
N LEU A 422 -16.41 -0.49 1.65
CA LEU A 422 -17.22 -1.48 0.93
C LEU A 422 -18.02 -0.89 -0.23
N THR A 423 -17.94 0.42 -0.44
CA THR A 423 -18.55 1.08 -1.60
C THR A 423 -17.95 0.58 -2.91
N LEU A 424 -16.63 0.42 -2.99
CA LEU A 424 -15.96 -0.10 -4.20
C LEU A 424 -16.55 -1.44 -4.69
N PRO A 425 -16.52 -2.54 -3.91
CA PRO A 425 -17.02 -3.82 -4.39
C PRO A 425 -18.52 -3.75 -4.76
N MET A 426 -19.30 -2.93 -4.07
CA MET A 426 -20.72 -2.72 -4.37
C MET A 426 -20.96 -1.98 -5.69
N VAL A 427 -20.17 -0.94 -5.98
CA VAL A 427 -20.25 -0.25 -7.28
C VAL A 427 -19.86 -1.22 -8.39
N MET A 428 -18.71 -1.91 -8.26
CA MET A 428 -18.22 -2.83 -9.31
C MET A 428 -19.24 -3.91 -9.63
N ARG A 429 -19.88 -4.50 -8.61
CA ARG A 429 -20.96 -5.47 -8.80
C ARG A 429 -22.13 -4.90 -9.61
N ASN A 430 -22.53 -3.66 -9.34
CA ASN A 430 -23.71 -3.05 -9.96
C ASN A 430 -23.45 -2.53 -11.39
N ILE A 431 -22.20 -2.24 -11.76
CA ILE A 431 -21.86 -1.68 -13.08
C ILE A 431 -21.25 -2.67 -14.07
N LEU A 432 -20.63 -3.76 -13.59
CA LEU A 432 -19.89 -4.70 -14.45
C LEU A 432 -20.84 -5.78 -15.05
N PRO A 433 -20.82 -6.00 -16.38
CA PRO A 433 -21.53 -7.12 -16.99
C PRO A 433 -20.80 -8.44 -16.75
N GLY A 434 -21.50 -9.55 -17.00
CA GLY A 434 -20.87 -10.88 -17.09
C GLY A 434 -19.70 -10.87 -18.09
N GLY A 435 -18.65 -11.59 -17.77
CA GLY A 435 -17.34 -11.55 -18.44
C GLY A 435 -16.42 -10.55 -17.76
N MET A 436 -16.79 -9.27 -17.76
CA MET A 436 -16.01 -8.22 -17.07
C MET A 436 -15.99 -8.43 -15.56
N MET A 437 -17.11 -8.88 -14.99
CA MET A 437 -17.18 -9.25 -13.58
C MET A 437 -16.23 -10.41 -13.25
N GLY A 438 -16.16 -11.46 -14.09
CA GLY A 438 -15.22 -12.57 -13.95
C GLY A 438 -13.76 -12.11 -14.05
N LEU A 439 -13.41 -11.26 -15.01
CA LEU A 439 -12.07 -10.70 -15.18
C LEU A 439 -11.65 -9.83 -13.99
N PHE A 440 -12.56 -9.00 -13.48
CA PHE A 440 -12.31 -8.17 -12.30
C PHE A 440 -12.16 -9.02 -11.03
N CYS A 441 -13.01 -10.03 -10.86
CA CYS A 441 -12.91 -10.99 -9.74
C CYS A 441 -11.57 -11.73 -9.77
N LEU A 442 -11.13 -12.22 -10.94
CA LEU A 442 -9.81 -12.83 -11.10
C LEU A 442 -8.70 -11.84 -10.73
N LEU A 443 -8.74 -10.61 -11.25
CA LEU A 443 -7.74 -9.59 -10.96
C LEU A 443 -7.60 -9.33 -9.45
N MET A 444 -8.73 -9.20 -8.75
CA MET A 444 -8.76 -8.98 -7.30
C MET A 444 -8.28 -10.20 -6.53
N LEU A 445 -8.62 -11.42 -6.97
CA LEU A 445 -8.15 -12.65 -6.34
C LEU A 445 -6.63 -12.80 -6.45
N LEU A 446 -6.06 -12.57 -7.64
CA LEU A 446 -4.61 -12.63 -7.85
C LEU A 446 -3.89 -11.52 -7.06
N ALA A 447 -4.43 -10.29 -7.07
CA ALA A 447 -3.87 -9.20 -6.30
C ALA A 447 -3.84 -9.52 -4.79
N MET A 448 -4.94 -10.06 -4.26
CA MET A 448 -5.03 -10.48 -2.85
C MET A 448 -4.06 -11.61 -2.52
N LEU A 449 -4.01 -12.66 -3.35
CA LEU A 449 -3.19 -13.84 -3.10
C LEU A 449 -1.70 -13.47 -3.00
N SER A 450 -1.19 -12.71 -3.98
CA SER A 450 0.19 -12.21 -4.02
C SER A 450 0.52 -11.19 -2.92
N THR A 451 -0.48 -10.47 -2.42
CA THR A 451 -0.23 -9.58 -1.27
C THR A 451 -0.17 -10.33 0.05
N ASP A 452 -1.11 -11.24 0.28
CA ASP A 452 -1.24 -11.92 1.57
C ASP A 452 -0.04 -12.85 1.80
N ASP A 453 0.37 -13.62 0.78
CA ASP A 453 1.54 -14.50 0.91
C ASP A 453 2.84 -13.72 1.14
N THR A 454 3.08 -12.63 0.41
CA THR A 454 4.28 -11.80 0.53
C THR A 454 4.38 -11.13 1.90
N ARG A 455 3.26 -10.61 2.43
CA ARG A 455 3.25 -9.94 3.75
C ARG A 455 3.41 -10.92 4.90
N ILE A 456 2.74 -12.07 4.85
CA ILE A 456 2.93 -13.14 5.82
C ILE A 456 4.39 -13.63 5.76
N PHE A 457 4.92 -13.84 4.56
CA PHE A 457 6.29 -14.34 4.38
C PHE A 457 7.36 -13.34 4.81
N SER A 458 7.18 -12.04 4.53
CA SER A 458 8.10 -10.97 4.98
C SER A 458 8.24 -10.93 6.50
N ALA A 459 7.10 -10.95 7.21
CA ALA A 459 7.08 -11.02 8.66
C ALA A 459 7.68 -12.35 9.17
N ALA A 460 7.34 -13.47 8.53
CA ALA A 460 7.86 -14.78 8.91
C ALA A 460 9.38 -14.87 8.75
N LEU A 461 9.92 -14.32 7.66
CA LEU A 461 11.35 -14.26 7.40
C LEU A 461 12.07 -13.42 8.44
N THR A 462 11.56 -12.23 8.76
CA THR A 462 12.16 -11.34 9.76
C THR A 462 12.17 -11.99 11.14
N VAL A 463 11.04 -12.55 11.58
CA VAL A 463 10.95 -13.25 12.88
C VAL A 463 11.89 -14.47 12.89
N ALA A 464 11.87 -15.29 11.84
CA ALA A 464 12.69 -16.49 11.78
C ALA A 464 14.19 -16.17 11.79
N GLN A 465 14.64 -15.22 10.94
CA GLN A 465 16.07 -14.90 10.76
C GLN A 465 16.66 -14.01 11.84
N ASP A 466 15.90 -13.02 12.32
CA ASP A 466 16.43 -11.97 13.19
C ASP A 466 15.99 -12.08 14.65
N VAL A 467 14.98 -12.91 14.95
CA VAL A 467 14.52 -13.16 16.32
C VAL A 467 14.80 -14.61 16.74
N VAL A 468 14.34 -15.60 15.99
CA VAL A 468 14.43 -17.01 16.39
C VAL A 468 15.83 -17.58 16.17
N LEU A 469 16.38 -17.46 14.95
CA LEU A 469 17.68 -18.03 14.58
C LEU A 469 18.83 -17.56 15.48
N PRO A 470 18.94 -16.27 15.89
CA PRO A 470 20.00 -15.83 16.78
C PRO A 470 19.87 -16.37 18.21
N LEU A 471 18.69 -16.88 18.60
CA LEU A 471 18.48 -17.53 19.90
C LEU A 471 18.78 -19.04 19.84
N CYS A 472 19.00 -19.61 18.65
CA CYS A 472 19.36 -21.01 18.51
C CYS A 472 20.82 -21.24 18.95
N PRO A 473 21.07 -22.16 19.90
CA PRO A 473 22.41 -22.42 20.43
C PRO A 473 23.31 -23.24 19.49
N ARG A 474 22.72 -23.88 18.46
CA ARG A 474 23.42 -24.72 17.49
C ARG A 474 23.12 -24.28 16.06
N GLN A 475 24.01 -24.65 15.14
CA GLN A 475 23.76 -24.55 13.71
C GLN A 475 22.59 -25.46 13.31
N LEU A 476 21.59 -24.89 12.63
CA LEU A 476 20.43 -25.63 12.12
C LEU A 476 20.77 -26.27 10.78
N SER A 477 20.33 -27.51 10.57
CA SER A 477 20.38 -28.12 9.24
C SER A 477 19.41 -27.41 8.28
N PRO A 478 19.62 -27.47 6.95
CA PRO A 478 18.74 -26.82 5.98
C PRO A 478 17.26 -27.21 6.13
N LYS A 479 16.98 -28.49 6.44
CA LYS A 479 15.61 -28.98 6.64
C LYS A 479 14.96 -28.41 7.89
N GLU A 480 15.70 -28.35 8.99
CA GLU A 480 15.22 -27.76 10.25
C GLU A 480 14.98 -26.26 10.10
N HIS A 481 15.87 -25.57 9.40
CA HIS A 481 15.73 -24.14 9.14
C HIS A 481 14.48 -23.84 8.29
N ILE A 482 14.27 -24.56 7.18
CA ILE A 482 13.05 -24.37 6.37
C ILE A 482 11.79 -24.71 7.18
N MET A 483 11.82 -25.76 8.01
CA MET A 483 10.69 -26.10 8.88
C MET A 483 10.39 -24.99 9.90
N MET A 484 11.43 -24.40 10.50
CA MET A 484 11.27 -23.27 11.41
C MET A 484 10.55 -22.10 10.72
N VAL A 485 10.96 -21.71 9.51
CA VAL A 485 10.33 -20.62 8.77
C VAL A 485 8.85 -20.93 8.45
N ARG A 486 8.54 -22.18 8.08
CA ARG A 486 7.15 -22.62 7.86
C ARG A 486 6.29 -22.54 9.12
N ILE A 487 6.81 -22.98 10.26
CA ILE A 487 6.11 -22.92 11.55
C ILE A 487 5.84 -21.47 11.96
N VAL A 488 6.83 -20.58 11.75
CA VAL A 488 6.66 -19.14 12.01
C VAL A 488 5.59 -18.55 11.09
N ALA A 489 5.61 -18.88 9.79
CA ALA A 489 4.59 -18.42 8.84
C ALA A 489 3.18 -18.89 9.22
N LEU A 490 3.02 -20.15 9.60
CA LEU A 490 1.73 -20.69 10.08
C LEU A 490 1.26 -19.96 11.35
N SER A 491 2.17 -19.71 12.31
CA SER A 491 1.86 -18.94 13.52
C SER A 491 1.38 -17.53 13.19
N ILE A 492 2.02 -16.85 12.24
CA ILE A 492 1.60 -15.52 11.77
C ILE A 492 0.23 -15.59 11.08
N GLY A 493 -0.04 -16.64 10.30
CA GLY A 493 -1.35 -16.88 9.72
C GLY A 493 -2.47 -17.00 10.77
N VAL A 494 -2.20 -17.68 11.89
CA VAL A 494 -3.14 -17.73 13.03
C VAL A 494 -3.34 -16.35 13.66
N VAL A 495 -2.26 -15.58 13.83
CA VAL A 495 -2.35 -14.20 14.33
C VAL A 495 -3.17 -13.32 13.38
N PHE A 496 -3.00 -13.47 12.07
CA PHE A 496 -3.79 -12.75 11.08
C PHE A 496 -5.27 -13.14 11.15
N PHE A 497 -5.58 -14.44 11.27
CA PHE A 497 -6.95 -14.91 11.43
C PHE A 497 -7.63 -14.32 12.69
N CYS A 498 -6.98 -14.46 13.85
CA CYS A 498 -7.51 -13.93 15.11
C CYS A 498 -7.60 -12.40 15.08
N GLY A 499 -6.55 -11.73 14.58
CA GLY A 499 -6.48 -10.28 14.46
C GLY A 499 -7.57 -9.72 13.55
N SER A 500 -7.70 -10.26 12.34
CA SER A 500 -8.77 -9.92 11.38
C SER A 500 -10.17 -10.09 11.97
N TYR A 501 -10.38 -11.08 12.84
CA TYR A 501 -11.68 -11.34 13.45
C TYR A 501 -12.06 -10.33 14.55
N PHE A 502 -11.11 -9.95 15.42
CA PHE A 502 -11.39 -9.06 16.56
C PHE A 502 -11.22 -7.57 16.23
N MET A 503 -10.68 -7.23 15.06
CA MET A 503 -10.38 -5.86 14.72
C MET A 503 -11.58 -5.11 14.11
N ALA A 504 -12.10 -4.13 14.84
CA ALA A 504 -13.04 -3.14 14.31
C ALA A 504 -12.32 -2.12 13.42
N GLN A 505 -12.95 -1.74 12.32
CA GLN A 505 -12.42 -0.77 11.36
C GLN A 505 -13.04 0.60 11.62
N LEU A 506 -12.23 1.54 12.12
CA LEU A 506 -12.72 2.82 12.67
C LEU A 506 -12.11 4.07 12.03
N ASP A 507 -11.16 3.90 11.12
CA ASP A 507 -10.56 5.01 10.38
C ASP A 507 -10.17 4.55 8.97
N TYR A 508 -9.79 5.52 8.15
CA TYR A 508 -9.28 5.28 6.80
C TYR A 508 -8.13 4.27 6.83
N ILE A 509 -8.08 3.37 5.84
CA ILE A 509 -7.05 2.31 5.78
C ILE A 509 -5.64 2.90 5.84
N ASN A 510 -5.40 3.99 5.12
CA ASN A 510 -4.09 4.67 5.12
C ASN A 510 -3.73 5.24 6.51
N LEU A 511 -4.69 5.80 7.24
CA LEU A 511 -4.45 6.35 8.58
C LEU A 511 -4.22 5.22 9.59
N PHE A 512 -5.01 4.15 9.52
CA PHE A 512 -4.82 2.94 10.32
C PHE A 512 -3.41 2.33 10.10
N VAL A 513 -3.01 2.09 8.86
CA VAL A 513 -1.69 1.52 8.55
C VAL A 513 -0.59 2.47 9.04
N THR A 514 -0.76 3.78 8.89
CA THR A 514 0.22 4.78 9.34
C THR A 514 0.40 4.73 10.86
N ILE A 515 -0.67 4.77 11.65
CA ILE A 515 -0.56 4.81 13.12
C ILE A 515 0.01 3.50 13.66
N VAL A 516 -0.35 2.35 13.08
CA VAL A 516 0.18 1.05 13.52
C VAL A 516 1.65 0.85 13.08
N ALA A 517 2.00 1.25 11.86
CA ALA A 517 3.38 1.24 11.38
C ALA A 517 4.28 2.18 12.20
N SER A 518 3.70 3.23 12.80
CA SER A 518 4.42 4.15 13.68
C SER A 518 4.97 3.50 14.96
N MET A 519 4.53 2.30 15.35
CA MET A 519 5.15 1.56 16.46
C MET A 519 6.64 1.27 16.21
N TRP A 520 6.99 0.92 14.97
CA TRP A 520 8.38 0.77 14.52
C TRP A 520 8.93 2.07 13.97
N MET A 521 8.20 2.66 13.03
CA MET A 521 8.65 3.84 12.29
C MET A 521 8.74 5.09 13.17
N GLY A 522 8.02 5.15 14.29
CA GLY A 522 8.11 6.26 15.23
C GLY A 522 9.53 6.48 15.74
N GLY A 523 10.32 5.42 15.96
CA GLY A 523 11.67 5.52 16.53
C GLY A 523 12.82 5.02 15.64
N CYS A 524 12.56 4.22 14.60
CA CYS A 524 13.65 3.53 13.88
C CYS A 524 14.44 4.43 12.92
N GLY A 525 13.84 5.52 12.42
CA GLY A 525 14.43 6.43 11.45
C GLY A 525 15.81 6.95 11.86
N PRO A 526 15.93 7.65 13.01
CA PRO A 526 17.23 8.13 13.50
C PRO A 526 18.21 6.99 13.80
N VAL A 527 17.74 5.82 14.25
CA VAL A 527 18.60 4.66 14.52
C VAL A 527 19.32 4.19 13.25
N ILE A 528 18.62 4.12 12.13
CA ILE A 528 19.20 3.66 10.87
C ILE A 528 20.08 4.75 10.25
N ILE A 529 19.56 5.99 10.17
CA ILE A 529 20.29 7.10 9.55
C ILE A 529 21.58 7.39 10.31
N PHE A 530 21.50 7.64 11.62
CA PHE A 530 22.72 7.95 12.37
C PHE A 530 23.59 6.71 12.59
N GLY A 531 23.03 5.50 12.58
CA GLY A 531 23.81 4.28 12.56
C GLY A 531 24.75 4.17 11.36
N LEU A 532 24.29 4.57 10.17
CA LEU A 532 25.07 4.54 8.92
C LEU A 532 25.87 5.84 8.64
N TYR A 533 25.47 6.96 9.24
CA TYR A 533 26.01 8.27 8.89
C TYR A 533 26.78 8.98 10.01
N SER A 534 26.67 8.54 11.26
CA SER A 534 27.27 9.24 12.39
C SER A 534 28.18 8.37 13.25
N ARG A 535 29.21 9.03 13.80
CA ARG A 535 30.13 8.45 14.79
C ARG A 535 29.62 8.61 16.22
N PHE A 536 28.67 9.52 16.46
CA PHE A 536 28.18 9.84 17.82
C PHE A 536 27.00 8.97 18.24
N GLY A 537 26.31 8.28 17.33
CA GLY A 537 25.13 7.46 17.66
C GLY A 537 25.47 6.35 18.66
N THR A 538 24.73 6.25 19.75
CA THR A 538 24.98 5.25 20.81
C THR A 538 23.84 4.24 20.94
N THR A 539 24.12 3.12 21.60
CA THR A 539 23.12 2.10 21.93
C THR A 539 22.04 2.66 22.85
N GLN A 540 22.39 3.53 23.81
CA GLN A 540 21.41 4.20 24.67
C GLN A 540 20.46 5.09 23.85
N GLY A 541 21.01 5.90 22.94
CA GLY A 541 20.20 6.75 22.06
C GLY A 541 19.24 5.94 21.19
N ALA A 542 19.69 4.78 20.68
CA ALA A 542 18.85 3.89 19.91
C ALA A 542 17.69 3.29 20.73
N TRP A 543 17.96 2.82 21.96
CA TRP A 543 16.91 2.35 22.87
C TRP A 543 15.91 3.44 23.23
N THR A 544 16.37 4.63 23.59
CA THR A 544 15.49 5.77 23.88
C THR A 544 14.57 6.05 22.70
N SER A 545 15.12 6.12 21.49
CA SER A 545 14.35 6.43 20.29
C SER A 545 13.26 5.38 20.01
N LEU A 546 13.60 4.08 20.04
CA LEU A 546 12.64 3.01 19.80
C LEU A 546 11.57 2.89 20.89
N LEU A 547 11.96 2.99 22.17
CA LEU A 547 11.00 2.89 23.29
C LEU A 547 10.05 4.08 23.34
N THR A 548 10.56 5.30 23.13
CA THR A 548 9.70 6.49 23.02
C THR A 548 8.78 6.38 21.81
N GLY A 549 9.31 5.93 20.66
CA GLY A 549 8.52 5.72 19.45
C GLY A 549 7.36 4.76 19.66
N LEU A 550 7.63 3.60 20.28
CA LEU A 550 6.64 2.60 20.65
C LEU A 550 5.60 3.15 21.65
N PHE A 551 6.04 3.87 22.69
CA PHE A 551 5.15 4.44 23.69
C PHE A 551 4.19 5.48 23.09
N LEU A 552 4.71 6.43 22.31
CA LEU A 552 3.90 7.48 21.68
C LEU A 552 2.95 6.91 20.62
N ALA A 553 3.39 5.91 19.85
CA ALA A 553 2.53 5.18 18.92
C ALA A 553 1.40 4.45 19.68
N GLY A 554 1.71 3.74 20.76
CA GLY A 554 0.72 3.09 21.60
C GLY A 554 -0.31 4.05 22.20
N LEU A 555 0.13 5.24 22.64
CA LEU A 555 -0.75 6.31 23.10
C LEU A 555 -1.67 6.81 21.98
N GLY A 556 -1.12 7.05 20.78
CA GLY A 556 -1.91 7.48 19.62
C GLY A 556 -2.96 6.44 19.22
N ILE A 557 -2.58 5.15 19.17
CA ILE A 557 -3.50 4.04 18.90
C ILE A 557 -4.60 3.99 19.97
N PHE A 558 -4.25 4.09 21.26
CA PHE A 558 -5.22 4.07 22.35
C PHE A 558 -6.24 5.22 22.23
N LEU A 559 -5.75 6.44 21.99
CA LEU A 559 -6.60 7.62 21.88
C LEU A 559 -7.54 7.54 20.67
N GLN A 560 -7.03 7.17 19.50
CA GLN A 560 -7.84 7.11 18.27
C GLN A 560 -8.84 5.94 18.30
N ARG A 561 -8.42 4.75 18.76
CA ARG A 561 -9.26 3.54 18.79
C ARG A 561 -10.42 3.64 19.77
N ASN A 562 -10.21 4.32 20.89
CA ASN A 562 -11.18 4.43 21.99
C ASN A 562 -11.80 5.83 22.09
N TRP A 563 -11.69 6.65 21.03
CA TRP A 563 -12.09 8.04 21.08
C TRP A 563 -13.57 8.23 21.40
N ALA A 564 -14.44 7.68 20.55
CA ALA A 564 -15.89 7.80 20.66
C ALA A 564 -16.47 6.96 21.83
N ASP A 565 -15.81 5.86 22.19
CA ASP A 565 -16.25 4.92 23.22
C ASP A 565 -15.90 5.36 24.64
N LEU A 566 -14.66 5.81 24.87
CA LEU A 566 -14.12 6.00 26.22
C LEU A 566 -13.55 7.40 26.44
N VAL A 567 -12.70 7.88 25.52
CA VAL A 567 -11.90 9.10 25.75
C VAL A 567 -12.77 10.35 25.74
N TYR A 568 -13.59 10.54 24.70
CA TYR A 568 -14.48 11.70 24.61
C TYR A 568 -15.56 11.68 25.71
N PRO A 569 -16.29 10.57 25.94
CA PRO A 569 -17.26 10.51 27.04
C PRO A 569 -16.64 10.76 28.42
N ALA A 570 -15.43 10.26 28.69
CA ALA A 570 -14.73 10.53 29.94
C ALA A 570 -14.43 12.03 30.11
N MET A 571 -13.88 12.69 29.07
CA MET A 571 -13.66 14.13 29.10
C MET A 571 -14.95 14.93 29.30
N GLN A 572 -16.06 14.47 28.69
CA GLN A 572 -17.38 15.05 28.87
C GLN A 572 -17.86 14.90 30.31
N SER A 573 -17.68 13.73 30.92
CA SER A 573 -18.05 13.47 32.32
C SER A 573 -17.25 14.32 33.31
N TRP A 574 -16.00 14.68 32.96
CA TRP A 574 -15.15 15.57 33.75
C TRP A 574 -15.39 17.06 33.47
N GLY A 575 -16.22 17.39 32.47
CA GLY A 575 -16.49 18.78 32.10
C GLY A 575 -15.30 19.53 31.48
N ILE A 576 -14.31 18.82 30.91
CA ILE A 576 -13.07 19.42 30.39
C ILE A 576 -13.02 19.54 28.87
N VAL A 577 -14.06 19.09 28.14
CA VAL A 577 -14.10 19.07 26.66
C VAL A 577 -13.77 20.42 26.05
N ASP A 578 -14.41 21.49 26.53
CA ASP A 578 -14.21 22.84 26.01
C ASP A 578 -12.81 23.39 26.33
N SER A 579 -12.29 23.08 27.52
CA SER A 579 -10.94 23.52 27.93
C SER A 579 -9.85 22.82 27.12
N VAL A 580 -9.95 21.50 26.96
CA VAL A 580 -9.04 20.72 26.11
C VAL A 580 -9.17 21.15 24.65
N GLY A 581 -10.40 21.35 24.17
CA GLY A 581 -10.68 21.86 22.83
C GLY A 581 -10.03 23.22 22.57
N ALA A 582 -10.13 24.16 23.52
CA ALA A 582 -9.49 25.47 23.41
C ALA A 582 -7.96 25.37 23.35
N VAL A 583 -7.35 24.48 24.13
CA VAL A 583 -5.90 24.24 24.10
C VAL A 583 -5.47 23.64 22.75
N LEU A 584 -6.18 22.62 22.27
CA LEU A 584 -5.90 21.99 20.97
C LEU A 584 -6.04 22.99 19.82
N ALA A 585 -7.09 23.81 19.83
CA ALA A 585 -7.29 24.88 18.86
C ALA A 585 -6.18 25.93 18.94
N ALA A 586 -5.74 26.33 20.14
CA ALA A 586 -4.65 27.28 20.31
C ALA A 586 -3.31 26.76 19.78
N ILE A 587 -3.00 25.47 20.00
CA ILE A 587 -1.77 24.84 19.50
C ILE A 587 -1.78 24.69 17.98
N SER A 588 -2.93 24.32 17.39
CA SER A 588 -3.05 24.09 15.95
C SER A 588 -3.21 25.39 15.14
N ARG A 589 -3.74 26.46 15.72
CA ARG A 589 -4.01 27.76 15.04
C ARG A 589 -2.87 28.29 14.15
N PRO A 590 -1.57 28.24 14.53
CA PRO A 590 -0.48 28.70 13.68
C PRO A 590 -0.31 27.90 12.37
N PHE A 591 -0.88 26.70 12.32
CA PHE A 591 -0.78 25.76 11.21
C PHE A 591 -2.07 25.68 10.39
N ASN A 592 -3.07 26.50 10.72
CA ASN A 592 -4.29 26.63 9.91
C ASN A 592 -3.94 27.10 8.49
N PRO A 593 -4.65 26.62 7.46
CA PRO A 593 -5.80 25.72 7.54
C PRO A 593 -5.45 24.21 7.42
N TYR A 594 -4.16 23.85 7.37
CA TYR A 594 -3.75 22.47 7.05
C TYR A 594 -3.71 21.52 8.26
N ILE A 595 -3.48 22.04 9.46
CA ILE A 595 -3.60 21.27 10.71
C ILE A 595 -4.65 21.98 11.55
N VAL A 596 -5.78 21.31 11.76
CA VAL A 596 -6.93 21.85 12.49
C VAL A 596 -7.38 20.83 13.52
N TRP A 597 -7.15 21.14 14.80
CA TRP A 597 -7.51 20.26 15.92
C TRP A 597 -8.80 20.75 16.57
N GLU A 598 -9.91 20.40 15.92
CA GLU A 598 -11.26 20.66 16.42
C GLU A 598 -11.82 19.47 17.17
N MET A 599 -12.38 19.76 18.34
CA MET A 599 -13.00 18.78 19.23
C MET A 599 -14.26 18.19 18.59
N ASN A 600 -14.36 16.86 18.56
CA ASN A 600 -15.47 16.15 17.93
C ASN A 600 -15.82 14.87 18.71
N PRO A 601 -17.11 14.54 18.92
CA PRO A 601 -17.55 13.39 19.69
C PRO A 601 -17.34 12.03 19.00
N VAL A 602 -17.12 12.02 17.68
CA VAL A 602 -16.99 10.81 16.85
C VAL A 602 -15.54 10.56 16.47
N LYS A 603 -14.82 11.60 16.01
CA LYS A 603 -13.45 11.45 15.49
C LYS A 603 -12.43 12.21 16.32
N CYS A 604 -11.28 11.58 16.58
CA CYS A 604 -10.17 12.22 17.28
C CYS A 604 -9.68 13.47 16.53
N PRO A 605 -9.43 14.62 17.21
CA PRO A 605 -9.00 15.86 16.57
C PRO A 605 -7.69 15.75 15.80
N ILE A 606 -6.75 14.92 16.29
CA ILE A 606 -5.42 14.73 15.73
C ILE A 606 -5.40 13.42 14.92
N ASN A 607 -5.12 13.54 13.62
CA ASN A 607 -5.12 12.37 12.72
C ASN A 607 -3.80 11.57 12.82
N ALA A 608 -3.77 10.39 12.17
CA ALA A 608 -2.60 9.51 12.21
C ALA A 608 -1.33 10.11 11.59
N TYR A 609 -1.44 10.93 10.53
CA TYR A 609 -0.27 11.57 9.92
C TYR A 609 0.37 12.60 10.85
N GLU A 610 -0.45 13.40 11.54
CA GLU A 610 -0.01 14.38 12.53
C GLU A 610 0.66 13.73 13.74
N PHE A 611 0.02 12.70 14.32
CA PHE A 611 0.61 11.90 15.40
C PHE A 611 1.96 11.31 14.98
N TYR A 612 2.01 10.72 13.78
CA TYR A 612 3.22 10.09 13.28
C TYR A 612 4.35 11.12 13.06
N PHE A 613 4.04 12.29 12.51
CA PHE A 613 5.01 13.37 12.33
C PHE A 613 5.59 13.87 13.65
N ILE A 614 4.73 14.12 14.65
CA ILE A 614 5.15 14.53 15.99
C ILE A 614 6.04 13.46 16.63
N ASN A 615 5.65 12.18 16.51
CA ASN A 615 6.42 11.06 17.04
C ASN A 615 7.84 11.03 16.44
N MET A 616 7.98 11.12 15.11
CA MET A 616 9.29 11.13 14.45
C MET A 616 10.17 12.30 14.89
N LEU A 617 9.62 13.50 15.10
CA LEU A 617 10.40 14.67 15.55
C LEU A 617 10.92 14.48 16.97
N ILE A 618 10.08 13.98 17.88
CA ILE A 618 10.44 13.74 19.28
C ILE A 618 11.54 12.67 19.36
N THR A 619 11.37 11.54 18.69
CA THR A 619 12.35 10.44 18.74
C THR A 619 13.67 10.80 18.05
N LEU A 620 13.63 11.62 17.00
CA LEU A 620 14.82 12.19 16.35
C LEU A 620 15.61 13.09 17.31
N ALA A 621 14.93 14.01 18.00
CA ALA A 621 15.54 14.90 18.98
C ALA A 621 16.13 14.11 20.15
N LEU A 622 15.37 13.18 20.73
CA LEU A 622 15.81 12.36 21.85
C LEU A 622 16.99 11.47 21.49
N TYR A 623 16.98 10.85 20.30
CA TYR A 623 18.12 10.07 19.82
C TYR A 623 19.40 10.92 19.81
N CYS A 624 19.30 12.15 19.26
CA CYS A 624 20.45 13.05 19.15
C CYS A 624 20.96 13.51 20.51
N VAL A 625 20.06 13.92 21.41
CA VAL A 625 20.41 14.38 22.76
C VAL A 625 21.04 13.26 23.57
N VAL A 626 20.38 12.11 23.69
CA VAL A 626 20.89 10.98 24.47
C VAL A 626 22.19 10.44 23.88
N SER A 627 22.30 10.33 22.56
CA SER A 627 23.55 9.87 21.93
C SER A 627 24.71 10.82 22.24
N LYS A 628 24.51 12.15 22.14
CA LYS A 628 25.55 13.12 22.47
C LYS A 628 25.95 13.09 23.95
N LEU A 629 24.99 12.89 24.86
CA LEU A 629 25.25 12.81 26.30
C LEU A 629 25.95 11.50 26.72
N THR A 630 25.74 10.41 25.97
CA THR A 630 26.25 9.07 26.33
C THR A 630 27.46 8.62 25.50
N CYS A 631 27.79 9.34 24.42
CA CYS A 631 28.92 9.03 23.55
C CYS A 631 30.25 9.28 24.27
N LYS A 632 30.87 8.20 24.78
CA LYS A 632 32.19 8.24 25.39
C LYS A 632 33.31 8.37 24.36
N GLU A 633 33.22 7.57 23.28
CA GLU A 633 34.19 7.56 22.18
C GLU A 633 33.47 7.52 20.83
N PRO A 634 34.00 8.17 19.78
CA PRO A 634 33.42 8.10 18.44
C PRO A 634 33.45 6.67 17.89
N PHE A 635 32.31 6.17 17.40
CA PHE A 635 32.21 4.86 16.78
C PHE A 635 33.09 4.77 15.51
N ASN A 636 33.79 3.64 15.34
CA ASN A 636 34.65 3.40 14.19
C ASN A 636 33.83 3.04 12.94
N LEU A 637 33.21 4.06 12.34
CA LEU A 637 32.37 3.91 11.16
C LEU A 637 33.15 3.36 9.96
N ASP A 638 34.44 3.71 9.83
CA ASP A 638 35.27 3.27 8.71
C ASP A 638 35.51 1.75 8.76
N ARG A 639 35.60 1.15 9.96
CA ARG A 639 35.67 -0.30 10.13
C ARG A 639 34.38 -0.99 9.69
N MET A 640 33.23 -0.51 10.18
CA MET A 640 31.93 -1.11 9.87
C MET A 640 31.59 -1.03 8.37
N LEU A 641 32.05 0.02 7.69
CA LEU A 641 31.80 0.24 6.25
C LEU A 641 32.95 -0.25 5.35
N HIS A 642 33.93 -0.97 5.90
CA HIS A 642 35.08 -1.50 5.16
C HIS A 642 35.81 -0.41 4.34
N ARG A 643 36.22 0.69 4.99
CA ARG A 643 36.86 1.86 4.36
C ARG A 643 38.31 2.03 4.80
N GLY A 644 39.10 2.68 3.94
CA GLY A 644 40.51 2.99 4.21
C GLY A 644 41.29 1.70 4.50
N LYS A 645 41.95 1.66 5.67
CA LYS A 645 42.75 0.50 6.12
C LYS A 645 41.93 -0.80 6.36
N TYR A 646 40.60 -0.73 6.34
CA TYR A 646 39.70 -1.88 6.52
C TYR A 646 39.07 -2.36 5.21
N SER A 647 39.54 -1.87 4.05
CA SER A 647 39.04 -2.30 2.75
C SER A 647 39.46 -3.73 2.45
N LEU A 648 38.50 -4.64 2.30
CA LEU A 648 38.75 -6.05 1.99
C LEU A 648 38.92 -6.30 0.48
N ASP A 649 38.36 -5.42 -0.35
CA ASP A 649 38.07 -5.77 -1.75
C ASP A 649 39.12 -5.25 -2.74
N GLY A 650 40.16 -4.53 -2.29
CA GLY A 650 41.18 -3.92 -3.16
C GLY A 650 40.67 -2.91 -4.21
N GLU A 651 39.35 -2.79 -4.40
CA GLU A 651 38.74 -1.93 -5.40
C GLU A 651 38.87 -0.46 -5.03
N ILE A 652 39.49 0.30 -5.94
CA ILE A 652 39.44 1.76 -5.94
C ILE A 652 37.98 2.15 -6.15
N LYS A 653 37.30 2.51 -5.07
CA LYS A 653 35.96 3.10 -5.10
C LYS A 653 36.00 4.29 -6.05
N THR A 654 35.32 4.20 -7.20
CA THR A 654 35.17 5.33 -8.12
C THR A 654 34.48 6.46 -7.38
N THR A 655 35.27 7.46 -6.96
CA THR A 655 34.73 8.73 -6.51
C THR A 655 34.04 9.36 -7.70
N LEU A 656 32.74 9.58 -7.59
CA LEU A 656 31.94 10.19 -8.64
C LEU A 656 32.36 11.66 -8.78
N SER A 657 33.37 11.96 -9.61
CA SER A 657 33.79 13.33 -9.97
C SER A 657 32.64 14.14 -10.58
N TRP A 658 32.09 15.12 -9.85
CA TRP A 658 30.94 15.94 -10.25
C TRP A 658 31.36 17.03 -11.23
N ALA A 659 31.69 16.63 -12.47
CA ALA A 659 31.86 17.57 -13.58
C ALA A 659 30.49 17.83 -14.26
N PRO A 660 30.19 19.06 -14.72
CA PRO A 660 28.93 19.39 -15.41
C PRO A 660 28.57 18.44 -16.56
N LYS A 661 29.58 18.04 -17.34
CA LYS A 661 29.47 17.09 -18.46
C LYS A 661 28.96 15.69 -18.08
N ASN A 662 29.11 15.28 -16.81
CA ASN A 662 28.73 13.96 -16.32
C ASN A 662 27.44 13.99 -15.48
N ILE A 663 26.84 15.16 -15.25
CA ILE A 663 25.67 15.30 -14.38
C ILE A 663 24.49 14.49 -14.92
N LEU A 664 24.20 14.58 -16.22
CA LEU A 664 23.04 13.90 -16.81
C LEU A 664 23.22 12.37 -16.84
N ALA A 665 24.40 11.87 -17.24
CA ALA A 665 24.71 10.44 -17.22
C ALA A 665 24.67 9.86 -15.78
N LYS A 666 25.08 10.66 -14.79
CA LYS A 666 24.92 10.32 -13.38
C LYS A 666 23.47 10.41 -12.93
N LEU A 667 22.67 11.34 -13.45
CA LEU A 667 21.24 11.50 -13.12
C LEU A 667 20.39 10.30 -13.58
N VAL A 668 20.84 9.61 -14.62
CA VAL A 668 20.27 8.33 -15.05
C VAL A 668 20.88 7.14 -14.29
N GLY A 669 22.02 7.36 -13.62
CA GLY A 669 22.74 6.33 -12.88
C GLY A 669 23.39 5.29 -13.78
N ILE A 670 23.77 5.62 -15.02
CA ILE A 670 24.35 4.66 -15.96
C ILE A 670 25.77 4.27 -15.50
N THR A 671 25.98 3.00 -15.20
CA THR A 671 27.30 2.43 -14.88
C THR A 671 27.92 1.77 -16.13
N PRO A 672 29.24 1.50 -16.13
CA PRO A 672 29.89 0.80 -17.25
C PRO A 672 29.27 -0.58 -17.57
N GLU A 673 28.62 -1.21 -16.60
CA GLU A 673 27.91 -2.49 -16.70
C GLU A 673 26.67 -2.44 -17.60
N TYR A 674 26.16 -1.24 -17.93
CA TYR A 674 24.94 -1.09 -18.71
C TYR A 674 25.15 -1.52 -20.17
N THR A 675 24.36 -2.51 -20.60
CA THR A 675 24.26 -2.88 -22.01
C THR A 675 23.62 -1.76 -22.84
N ARG A 676 23.68 -1.85 -24.17
CA ARG A 676 22.98 -0.90 -25.06
C ARG A 676 21.47 -0.84 -24.77
N GLY A 677 20.86 -1.99 -24.47
CA GLY A 677 19.45 -2.06 -24.07
C GLY A 677 19.19 -1.42 -22.70
N ASP A 678 20.09 -1.62 -21.74
CA ASP A 678 19.96 -1.01 -20.40
C ASP A 678 20.02 0.51 -20.47
N LYS A 679 20.89 1.05 -21.32
CA LYS A 679 20.99 2.49 -21.57
C LYS A 679 19.70 3.03 -22.17
N PHE A 680 19.10 2.33 -23.13
CA PHE A 680 17.81 2.74 -23.73
C PHE A 680 16.70 2.77 -22.69
N ILE A 681 16.57 1.73 -21.87
CA ILE A 681 15.56 1.65 -20.79
C ILE A 681 15.75 2.80 -19.80
N ALA A 682 16.97 3.02 -19.34
CA ALA A 682 17.26 4.02 -18.31
C ALA A 682 17.04 5.44 -18.84
N TRP A 683 17.46 5.75 -20.07
CA TRP A 683 17.17 7.04 -20.70
C TRP A 683 15.68 7.24 -20.99
N GLY A 684 14.98 6.19 -21.45
CA GLY A 684 13.55 6.22 -21.64
C GLY A 684 12.82 6.57 -20.34
N PHE A 685 13.15 5.87 -19.24
CA PHE A 685 12.56 6.14 -17.93
C PHE A 685 12.89 7.55 -17.44
N PHE A 686 14.14 7.99 -17.59
CA PHE A 686 14.54 9.35 -17.24
C PHE A 686 13.75 10.40 -18.03
N PHE A 687 13.59 10.22 -19.33
CA PHE A 687 12.82 11.14 -20.16
C PHE A 687 11.34 11.17 -19.73
N TYR A 688 10.72 10.01 -19.52
CA TYR A 688 9.34 9.93 -19.09
C TYR A 688 9.13 10.54 -17.68
N SER A 689 9.93 10.13 -16.70
CA SER A 689 9.75 10.54 -15.30
C SER A 689 10.26 11.96 -15.06
N PHE A 690 11.50 12.26 -15.42
CA PHE A 690 12.09 13.55 -15.09
C PHE A 690 11.69 14.64 -16.10
N VAL A 691 11.86 14.39 -17.40
CA VAL A 691 11.61 15.42 -18.42
C VAL A 691 10.10 15.64 -18.60
N TYR A 692 9.34 14.59 -18.88
CA TYR A 692 7.92 14.71 -19.13
C TYR A 692 7.12 14.96 -17.84
N ASN A 693 7.13 14.06 -16.85
CA ASN A 693 6.27 14.21 -15.66
C ASN A 693 6.71 15.38 -14.77
N PHE A 694 8.00 15.49 -14.43
CA PHE A 694 8.44 16.53 -13.51
C PHE A 694 8.66 17.89 -14.19
N VAL A 695 9.46 17.99 -15.25
CA VAL A 695 9.76 19.29 -15.87
C VAL A 695 8.56 19.82 -16.66
N ILE A 696 8.01 19.04 -17.60
CA ILE A 696 6.94 19.51 -18.49
C ILE A 696 5.58 19.54 -17.79
N ALA A 697 5.14 18.43 -17.22
CA ALA A 697 3.80 18.29 -16.67
C ALA A 697 3.64 18.89 -15.26
N PHE A 698 4.72 19.17 -14.54
CA PHE A 698 4.65 19.79 -13.21
C PHE A 698 5.29 21.18 -13.19
N VAL A 699 6.61 21.31 -13.40
CA VAL A 699 7.30 22.61 -13.26
C VAL A 699 6.81 23.66 -14.26
N LEU A 700 6.71 23.34 -15.56
CA LEU A 700 6.22 24.31 -16.55
C LEU A 700 4.77 24.70 -16.27
N VAL A 701 3.94 23.77 -15.81
CA VAL A 701 2.53 24.05 -15.45
C VAL A 701 2.46 24.95 -14.22
N VAL A 702 3.27 24.70 -13.18
CA VAL A 702 3.37 25.59 -12.01
C VAL A 702 3.80 27.00 -12.42
N ILE A 703 4.83 27.10 -13.27
CA ILE A 703 5.34 28.40 -13.76
C ILE A 703 4.26 29.11 -14.56
N TRP A 704 3.61 28.43 -15.52
CA TRP A 704 2.55 29.00 -16.33
C TRP A 704 1.39 29.47 -15.43
N ASN A 705 0.91 28.61 -14.54
CA ASN A 705 -0.19 28.93 -13.64
C ASN A 705 0.12 30.11 -12.71
N ALA A 706 1.39 30.32 -12.34
CA ALA A 706 1.81 31.47 -11.54
C ALA A 706 1.67 32.81 -12.29
N PHE A 707 1.83 32.83 -13.61
CA PHE A 707 1.63 34.03 -14.44
C PHE A 707 0.18 34.17 -14.91
N MET A 708 -0.48 33.05 -15.20
CA MET A 708 -1.83 32.98 -15.71
C MET A 708 -2.55 31.82 -15.03
N PRO A 709 -3.32 32.07 -13.95
CA PRO A 709 -4.06 31.03 -13.26
C PRO A 709 -5.01 30.30 -14.23
N TRP A 710 -4.87 28.98 -14.29
CA TRP A 710 -5.64 28.14 -15.19
C TRP A 710 -7.09 28.01 -14.70
N PRO A 711 -8.07 28.15 -15.61
CA PRO A 711 -9.46 27.87 -15.27
C PRO A 711 -9.66 26.36 -15.08
N ILE A 712 -10.79 25.98 -14.46
CA ILE A 712 -11.03 24.60 -14.04
C ILE A 712 -11.11 23.61 -15.21
N GLU A 713 -11.55 24.07 -16.39
CA GLU A 713 -11.62 23.25 -17.60
C GLU A 713 -10.23 22.82 -18.07
N TRP A 714 -9.23 23.70 -17.93
CA TRP A 714 -7.84 23.40 -18.30
C TRP A 714 -7.24 22.35 -17.37
N TRP A 715 -7.57 22.40 -16.08
CA TRP A 715 -7.23 21.32 -15.15
C TRP A 715 -7.91 20.00 -15.54
N GLY A 716 -9.16 20.04 -15.98
CA GLY A 716 -9.85 18.86 -16.52
C GLY A 716 -9.11 18.22 -17.71
N HIS A 717 -8.58 19.02 -18.63
CA HIS A 717 -7.75 18.54 -19.74
C HIS A 717 -6.37 18.05 -19.29
N TYR A 718 -5.76 18.74 -18.34
CA TYR A 718 -4.48 18.35 -17.75
C TYR A 718 -4.54 16.94 -17.17
N PHE A 719 -5.52 16.67 -16.30
CA PHE A 719 -5.66 15.35 -15.70
C PHE A 719 -6.01 14.29 -16.74
N LEU A 720 -6.83 14.58 -17.75
CA LEU A 720 -7.07 13.65 -18.86
C LEU A 720 -5.75 13.20 -19.49
N VAL A 721 -4.89 14.15 -19.85
CA VAL A 721 -3.65 13.86 -20.57
C VAL A 721 -2.64 13.17 -19.66
N VAL A 722 -2.41 13.72 -18.47
CA VAL A 722 -1.31 13.32 -17.58
C VAL A 722 -1.64 12.07 -16.77
N THR A 723 -2.88 11.87 -16.33
CA THR A 723 -3.24 10.71 -15.48
C THR A 723 -3.91 9.57 -16.25
N VAL A 724 -4.48 9.83 -17.43
CA VAL A 724 -5.20 8.82 -18.20
C VAL A 724 -4.53 8.50 -19.54
N VAL A 725 -4.44 9.46 -20.46
CA VAL A 725 -4.04 9.20 -21.86
C VAL A 725 -2.59 8.70 -21.93
N ILE A 726 -1.65 9.43 -21.34
CA ILE A 726 -0.24 9.07 -21.43
C ILE A 726 0.07 7.79 -20.65
N PRO A 727 -0.36 7.64 -19.38
CA PRO A 727 -0.24 6.36 -18.68
C PRO A 727 -0.95 5.20 -19.41
N GLY A 728 -2.04 5.46 -20.13
CA GLY A 728 -2.77 4.47 -20.94
C GLY A 728 -1.95 3.96 -22.12
N ILE A 729 -1.31 4.85 -22.86
CA ILE A 729 -0.37 4.48 -23.94
C ILE A 729 0.79 3.66 -23.36
N MET A 730 1.35 4.12 -22.24
CA MET A 730 2.46 3.46 -21.55
C MET A 730 2.07 2.07 -21.04
N THR A 731 0.83 1.90 -20.58
CA THR A 731 0.26 0.62 -20.14
C THR A 731 0.23 -0.41 -21.26
N VAL A 732 -0.22 -0.02 -22.46
CA VAL A 732 -0.27 -0.92 -23.63
C VAL A 732 1.14 -1.35 -24.06
N ILE A 733 2.10 -0.42 -24.09
CA ILE A 733 3.50 -0.72 -24.43
C ILE A 733 4.11 -1.66 -23.38
N SER A 734 3.90 -1.34 -22.10
CA SER A 734 4.43 -2.08 -20.96
C SER A 734 3.85 -3.49 -20.90
N MET A 735 2.56 -3.68 -21.18
CA MET A 735 1.91 -5.00 -21.24
C MET A 735 2.69 -5.95 -22.17
N VAL A 736 2.93 -5.55 -23.42
CA VAL A 736 3.62 -6.41 -24.40
C VAL A 736 5.06 -6.66 -23.98
N TRP A 737 5.77 -5.61 -23.56
CA TRP A 737 7.17 -5.69 -23.21
C TRP A 737 7.42 -6.57 -21.97
N PHE A 738 6.70 -6.32 -20.86
CA PHE A 738 6.87 -7.07 -19.62
C PHE A 738 6.37 -8.50 -19.72
N MET A 739 5.34 -8.77 -20.54
CA MET A 739 4.90 -10.14 -20.82
C MET A 739 6.01 -10.94 -21.52
N ILE A 740 6.62 -10.39 -22.59
CA ILE A 740 7.72 -11.07 -23.30
C ILE A 740 8.94 -11.22 -22.38
N GLY A 741 9.35 -10.13 -21.71
CA GLY A 741 10.48 -10.12 -20.79
C GLY A 741 10.30 -11.12 -19.65
N GLY A 742 9.13 -11.13 -19.02
CA GLY A 742 8.75 -12.05 -17.94
C GLY A 742 8.81 -13.50 -18.37
N ILE A 743 8.26 -13.87 -19.54
CA ILE A 743 8.30 -15.26 -20.04
C ILE A 743 9.74 -15.72 -20.28
N ILE A 744 10.56 -14.89 -20.94
CA ILE A 744 11.96 -15.24 -21.24
C ILE A 744 12.75 -15.44 -19.96
N ASP A 745 12.58 -14.53 -19.00
CA ASP A 745 13.36 -14.50 -17.77
C ASP A 745 12.90 -15.60 -16.78
N LEU A 746 11.60 -15.93 -16.78
CA LEU A 746 11.05 -17.05 -16.01
C LEU A 746 11.59 -18.40 -16.52
N ARG A 747 11.70 -18.58 -17.85
CA ARG A 747 12.34 -19.78 -18.43
C ARG A 747 13.82 -19.89 -18.06
N LYS A 748 14.54 -18.76 -18.01
CA LYS A 748 15.93 -18.72 -17.56
C LYS A 748 16.05 -19.07 -16.07
N LEU A 749 15.16 -18.54 -15.24
CA LEU A 749 15.11 -18.86 -13.81
C LEU A 749 15.02 -20.36 -13.57
N PHE A 750 14.08 -21.07 -14.22
CA PHE A 750 13.97 -22.54 -14.07
C PHE A 750 15.25 -23.28 -14.49
N ARG A 751 15.91 -22.82 -15.57
CA ARG A 751 17.17 -23.42 -16.04
C ARG A 751 18.31 -23.20 -15.04
N ASP A 752 18.45 -21.98 -14.52
CA ASP A 752 19.50 -21.60 -13.58
C ASP A 752 19.30 -22.34 -12.23
N LEU A 753 18.06 -22.48 -11.76
CA LEU A 753 17.72 -23.27 -10.57
C LEU A 753 18.04 -24.77 -10.74
N ALA A 754 17.76 -25.34 -11.92
CA ALA A 754 18.10 -26.72 -12.23
C ALA A 754 19.62 -26.95 -12.14
N ALA A 755 20.42 -26.01 -12.66
CA ALA A 755 21.88 -26.07 -12.68
C ALA A 755 22.56 -25.71 -11.34
N ARG A 756 21.86 -25.03 -10.43
CA ARG A 756 22.43 -24.56 -9.15
C ARG A 756 22.89 -25.70 -8.22
N LYS A 757 24.05 -25.50 -7.59
CA LYS A 757 24.57 -26.27 -6.45
C LYS A 757 24.32 -25.48 -5.15
N ALA A 758 23.80 -26.14 -4.11
CA ALA A 758 23.48 -25.49 -2.83
C ALA A 758 24.72 -25.29 -1.95
N ASN A 759 24.78 -24.17 -1.22
CA ASN A 759 25.75 -23.90 -0.15
C ASN A 759 24.98 -23.80 1.18
N ASP A 760 25.31 -24.66 2.13
CA ASP A 760 24.59 -24.76 3.43
C ASP A 760 25.02 -23.68 4.44
N LEU A 761 26.16 -23.03 4.23
CA LEU A 761 26.65 -21.92 5.07
C LEU A 761 26.02 -20.58 4.70
N ASP A 762 25.38 -20.50 3.54
CA ASP A 762 24.62 -19.35 3.06
C ASP A 762 23.20 -19.37 3.66
N ASN A 763 23.14 -19.25 4.98
CA ASN A 763 21.92 -19.45 5.76
C ASN A 763 21.59 -18.29 6.73
N GLY A 764 22.33 -17.18 6.68
CA GLY A 764 22.06 -16.01 7.53
C GLY A 764 22.76 -15.99 8.90
N GLN A 765 23.47 -17.05 9.30
CA GLN A 765 24.15 -17.11 10.60
C GLN A 765 25.46 -16.33 10.63
N VAL A 766 25.79 -15.80 11.81
CA VAL A 766 26.94 -14.92 12.07
C VAL A 766 27.73 -15.45 13.26
N GLU A 767 29.06 -15.45 13.14
CA GLU A 767 30.00 -15.78 14.22
C GLU A 767 31.09 -14.68 14.26
N GLY A 768 31.37 -14.12 15.45
CA GLY A 768 32.42 -13.10 15.59
C GLY A 768 32.20 -11.81 14.78
N ASN A 769 30.95 -11.45 14.50
CA ASN A 769 30.53 -10.34 13.60
C ASN A 769 30.80 -10.57 12.10
N MET A 770 31.05 -11.80 11.65
CA MET A 770 31.16 -12.17 10.22
C MET A 770 30.16 -13.29 9.88
N SER A 771 29.70 -13.35 8.62
CA SER A 771 28.82 -14.44 8.19
C SER A 771 29.60 -15.77 8.13
N LEU A 772 28.92 -16.91 8.34
CA LEU A 772 29.58 -18.22 8.28
C LEU A 772 30.10 -18.53 6.86
N ALA A 773 29.41 -18.07 5.82
CA ALA A 773 29.86 -18.22 4.44
C ALA A 773 31.15 -17.44 4.17
N ASP A 774 31.19 -16.17 4.58
CA ASP A 774 32.39 -15.32 4.42
C ASP A 774 33.55 -15.86 5.24
N LYS A 775 33.29 -16.33 6.48
CA LYS A 775 34.32 -16.94 7.33
C LYS A 775 34.94 -18.16 6.66
N ALA A 776 34.12 -19.05 6.10
CA ALA A 776 34.61 -20.25 5.41
C ALA A 776 35.40 -19.92 4.13
N GLU A 777 34.97 -18.91 3.37
CA GLU A 777 35.67 -18.43 2.18
C GLU A 777 37.04 -17.82 2.56
N LEU A 778 37.08 -16.97 3.58
CA LEU A 778 38.31 -16.39 4.10
C LEU A 778 39.27 -17.46 4.66
N GLU A 779 38.76 -18.42 5.43
CA GLU A 779 39.56 -19.55 5.94
C GLU A 779 40.06 -20.48 4.82
N SER A 780 39.40 -20.50 3.66
CA SER A 780 39.86 -21.25 2.48
C SER A 780 40.96 -20.50 1.73
N LEU A 781 40.85 -19.17 1.62
CA LEU A 781 41.89 -18.30 1.05
C LEU A 781 43.14 -18.26 1.93
N ASP A 782 43.00 -18.38 3.26
CA ASP A 782 44.14 -18.47 4.19
C ASP A 782 44.87 -19.83 4.14
N LYS A 783 44.28 -20.84 3.49
CA LYS A 783 44.87 -22.19 3.30
C LYS A 783 45.52 -22.38 1.93
N GLU A 784 45.32 -21.45 1.00
CA GLU A 784 46.05 -21.33 -0.28
C GLU A 784 47.30 -20.46 -0.10
#